data_AF-A0A251WAQ2-F1
#
_entry.id   AF-A0A251WAQ2-F1
#
_cell.length_a   1.000
_cell.length_b   1.000
_cell.length_c   1.000
_cell.angle_alpha   90.00
_cell.angle_beta   90.00
_cell.angle_gamma   90.00
#
_symmetry.space_group_name_H-M   'P 1'
#
loop_
_entity.id
_entity.type
_entity.pdbx_description
1 polymer ?
#
loop_
_entity_poly.entity_id
_entity_poly.type
_entity_poly.pdbx_seq_one_letter_code
_entity_poly.pdbx_strand_id
1 'polypeptide(L)'
;MSYRQKFIDIELSQPLPTLTGLGSYHQVQGLVRLKGEVLGWVWIPVQSGVCSAAAIAEAIFPKYARLVSQKLLARRLLQPDLTSWRIQDWFDLLSHDRSLPDRSSTALPNWPSLTVVVPVLPEEADRATEGLQALQQAVQQAFSTMPTVPLEVLVVEITPSHDRLQTLLRTEYPSFRYHSTPSPSVNAARNLGIQKSQGEIVAFTTPLAQVDRTWLTTIAQTFVQHPNLALLTGLVVPLTVERERQRRYEVGYSLERGHERRWFHWSDNPPWPELGRMQMAAPMNFAARRSALSAIGAFDPALDLPQLTGLGSGVWELFCRGLLAGQTGLYDPALLVRHSLPETRREMARSAQQFGRTFFSYVSVGRRRYPDLKGRFFLLGCWKLTWILMLIVGGRYIPRLWKWAELRGAIGSWGGYGKALNQVAALSPTPLALQAPALSLTMAVREVDLSKPLPKELQAPEAKAVRIFVKLSRRLIGSVDIAHDGQPISQTRLASSIADQLTLELLALPYQSDTAQAWNKTQQAIAEHWTPKGMTQLPQTGTRYDRLPQSVTVSVIIPTCDRPQDLVRCLQHVLAQNTDRPFEVIVVDNRPQSGITAPIVAQFPSVKYIPEPRAGSSYARNTAITASSGEIVAMVDDDVVVPPDWLETLIAPMARPEVMVVTGNVLPLELATPAQVMFEDLKGGLSPGFVPFEVDKSWLDSFEVCAPPVWELGVSANAAFRSTIFSHPTIGLMDEVLGPGTPALGGEENHLIYKVLRSGFTLVYEPDAYAWHHHRQSIASLYRQTVGHMRGGMCYHILMWRQERDRRGFLQLFKEMPRYLTERIRDRILGRHKTPWGLLRSEIWGYLSSFWSYSQSQKRVKRIGRSQPYIPKDQRSTQLEADPAIPVQSTQLLSSQPPLPEAPPG
;
A
#
# COMPACT_ATOMS: atom_id res chain seq x y z
N MET A 1 -2.99 -34.85 -32.53
CA MET A 1 -1.64 -34.27 -32.41
C MET A 1 -1.21 -34.32 -30.95
N SER A 2 -0.10 -34.98 -30.64
CA SER A 2 0.45 -35.01 -29.28
C SER A 2 1.14 -33.68 -28.98
N TYR A 3 0.51 -32.83 -28.17
CA TYR A 3 1.16 -31.64 -27.64
C TYR A 3 2.16 -32.07 -26.57
N ARG A 4 3.42 -32.23 -26.93
CA ARG A 4 4.49 -32.58 -25.98
C ARG A 4 5.24 -31.32 -25.57
N GLN A 5 5.33 -31.12 -24.27
CA GLN A 5 5.94 -29.97 -23.64
C GLN A 5 6.99 -30.44 -22.64
N LYS A 6 8.18 -29.82 -22.67
CA LYS A 6 9.26 -30.16 -21.73
C LYS A 6 9.31 -29.13 -20.60
N PHE A 7 9.38 -29.61 -19.36
CA PHE A 7 9.60 -28.77 -18.19
C PHE A 7 11.08 -28.74 -17.84
N ILE A 8 11.61 -27.55 -17.54
CA ILE A 8 12.98 -27.36 -17.07
C ILE A 8 13.00 -26.36 -15.91
N ASP A 9 14.03 -26.43 -15.07
CA ASP A 9 14.39 -25.35 -14.15
C ASP A 9 15.48 -24.49 -14.80
N ILE A 10 15.37 -23.16 -14.68
CA ILE A 10 16.34 -22.19 -15.20
C ILE A 10 16.83 -21.36 -14.02
N GLU A 11 18.10 -21.52 -13.65
CA GLU A 11 18.72 -20.76 -12.54
C GLU A 11 19.49 -19.57 -13.10
N LEU A 12 19.01 -18.34 -12.84
CA LEU A 12 19.58 -17.09 -13.35
C LEU A 12 20.95 -16.75 -12.75
N SER A 13 21.32 -17.38 -11.64
CA SER A 13 22.68 -17.28 -11.10
C SER A 13 23.72 -18.10 -11.88
N GLN A 14 23.30 -18.87 -12.89
CA GLN A 14 24.16 -19.64 -13.79
C GLN A 14 24.03 -19.15 -15.23
N PRO A 15 25.05 -19.37 -16.09
CA PRO A 15 24.93 -19.09 -17.52
C PRO A 15 23.73 -19.81 -18.14
N LEU A 16 22.94 -19.11 -18.95
CA LEU A 16 21.76 -19.69 -19.59
C LEU A 16 22.19 -20.82 -20.55
N PRO A 17 21.60 -22.03 -20.44
CA PRO A 17 21.97 -23.15 -21.27
C PRO A 17 21.37 -23.05 -22.68
N THR A 18 22.03 -23.65 -23.67
CA THR A 18 21.37 -24.00 -24.94
C THR A 18 20.87 -25.43 -24.85
N LEU A 19 19.56 -25.64 -25.05
CA LEU A 19 18.92 -26.94 -24.91
C LEU A 19 18.80 -27.63 -26.27
N THR A 20 19.33 -28.83 -26.39
CA THR A 20 19.26 -29.66 -27.61
C THR A 20 18.44 -30.93 -27.38
N GLY A 21 18.16 -31.70 -28.44
CA GLY A 21 17.42 -32.97 -28.33
C GLY A 21 15.92 -32.80 -28.09
N LEU A 22 15.34 -31.66 -28.47
CA LEU A 22 13.93 -31.34 -28.24
C LEU A 22 13.03 -31.65 -29.45
N GLY A 23 13.49 -32.48 -30.41
CA GLY A 23 12.79 -32.73 -31.67
C GLY A 23 11.35 -33.28 -31.54
N SER A 24 11.02 -33.89 -30.40
CA SER A 24 9.66 -34.36 -30.09
C SER A 24 8.79 -33.37 -29.32
N TYR A 25 9.30 -32.16 -29.03
CA TYR A 25 8.63 -31.14 -28.21
C TYR A 25 8.39 -29.88 -29.03
N HIS A 26 7.21 -29.27 -28.87
CA HIS A 26 6.90 -28.01 -29.54
C HIS A 26 7.27 -26.78 -28.71
N GLN A 27 7.41 -26.96 -27.40
CA GLN A 27 7.61 -25.86 -26.46
C GLN A 27 8.33 -26.37 -25.20
N VAL A 28 9.17 -25.50 -24.63
CA VAL A 28 9.75 -25.65 -23.30
C VAL A 28 9.03 -24.71 -22.35
N GLN A 29 8.64 -25.20 -21.18
CA GLN A 29 8.18 -24.39 -20.07
C GLN A 29 9.26 -24.40 -18.99
N GLY A 30 9.93 -23.25 -18.81
CA GLY A 30 11.03 -23.09 -17.88
C GLY A 30 10.59 -22.42 -16.58
N LEU A 31 10.83 -23.07 -15.45
CA LEU A 31 10.68 -22.47 -14.12
C LEU A 31 11.91 -21.63 -13.83
N VAL A 32 11.77 -20.31 -13.92
CA VAL A 32 12.86 -19.37 -13.69
C VAL A 32 13.07 -19.21 -12.19
N ARG A 33 14.32 -19.30 -11.77
CA ARG A 33 14.77 -19.12 -10.40
C ARG A 33 15.92 -18.13 -10.32
N LEU A 34 16.04 -17.45 -9.18
CA LEU A 34 17.19 -16.62 -8.85
C LEU A 34 17.72 -17.01 -7.48
N LYS A 35 18.87 -17.67 -7.45
CA LYS A 35 19.47 -18.30 -6.25
C LYS A 35 18.43 -19.16 -5.51
N GLY A 36 17.78 -20.09 -6.24
CA GLY A 36 16.76 -21.01 -5.71
C GLY A 36 15.34 -20.44 -5.56
N GLU A 37 15.16 -19.12 -5.49
CA GLU A 37 13.83 -18.50 -5.38
C GLU A 37 13.08 -18.52 -6.72
N VAL A 38 11.85 -19.03 -6.73
CA VAL A 38 11.01 -19.10 -7.92
C VAL A 38 10.53 -17.69 -8.33
N LEU A 39 10.85 -17.28 -9.56
CA LEU A 39 10.33 -16.07 -10.21
C LEU A 39 9.09 -16.37 -11.05
N GLY A 40 9.05 -17.55 -11.67
CA GLY A 40 7.88 -18.10 -12.34
C GLY A 40 8.16 -18.72 -13.71
N TRP A 41 7.11 -18.96 -14.49
CA TRP A 41 7.22 -19.66 -15.77
C TRP A 41 7.54 -18.77 -16.97
N VAL A 42 8.50 -19.20 -17.79
CA VAL A 42 8.63 -18.76 -19.19
C VAL A 42 8.23 -19.87 -20.14
N TRP A 43 7.69 -19.47 -21.28
CA TRP A 43 7.32 -20.35 -22.36
C TRP A 43 8.22 -20.07 -23.54
N ILE A 44 9.06 -21.03 -23.90
CA ILE A 44 10.10 -20.88 -24.91
C ILE A 44 9.74 -21.79 -26.10
N PRO A 45 9.52 -21.25 -27.30
CA PRO A 45 9.26 -22.08 -28.47
C PRO A 45 10.48 -22.94 -28.82
N VAL A 46 10.25 -24.19 -29.23
CA VAL A 46 11.31 -25.06 -29.74
C VAL A 46 11.44 -24.84 -31.24
N GLN A 47 12.62 -24.46 -31.72
CA GLN A 47 12.91 -24.30 -33.14
C GLN A 47 13.93 -25.36 -33.57
N SER A 48 13.57 -26.19 -34.56
CA SER A 48 14.43 -27.26 -35.08
C SER A 48 15.00 -28.20 -34.00
N GLY A 49 14.21 -28.47 -32.95
CA GLY A 49 14.63 -29.33 -31.84
C GLY A 49 15.61 -28.68 -30.85
N VAL A 50 15.78 -27.35 -30.90
CA VAL A 50 16.68 -26.57 -30.05
C VAL A 50 15.95 -25.37 -29.42
N CYS A 51 16.32 -25.02 -28.19
CA CYS A 51 16.06 -23.72 -27.59
C CYS A 51 17.40 -23.05 -27.24
N SER A 52 17.73 -21.95 -27.91
CA SER A 52 18.99 -21.22 -27.68
C SER A 52 18.98 -20.44 -26.37
N ALA A 53 20.15 -20.20 -25.79
CA ALA A 53 20.30 -19.34 -24.61
C ALA A 53 19.69 -17.93 -24.83
N ALA A 54 19.81 -17.38 -26.05
CA ALA A 54 19.21 -16.11 -26.42
C ALA A 54 17.68 -16.13 -26.38
N ALA A 55 17.04 -17.18 -26.94
CA ALA A 55 15.59 -17.34 -26.88
C ALA A 55 15.07 -17.52 -25.45
N ILE A 56 15.88 -18.16 -24.59
CA ILE A 56 15.59 -18.25 -23.16
C ILE A 56 15.68 -16.86 -22.51
N ALA A 57 16.74 -16.09 -22.78
CA ALA A 57 16.90 -14.73 -22.24
C ALA A 57 15.76 -13.79 -22.67
N GLU A 58 15.39 -13.79 -23.95
CA GLU A 58 14.29 -13.01 -24.50
C GLU A 58 12.93 -13.36 -23.88
N ALA A 59 12.72 -14.63 -23.51
CA ALA A 59 11.50 -15.04 -22.83
C ALA A 59 11.46 -14.60 -21.35
N ILE A 60 12.62 -14.50 -20.70
CA ILE A 60 12.76 -14.18 -19.26
C ILE A 60 12.73 -12.68 -19.02
N PHE A 61 13.55 -11.93 -19.75
CA PHE A 61 13.87 -10.55 -19.41
C PHE A 61 12.64 -9.63 -19.35
N PRO A 62 11.75 -9.61 -20.37
CA PRO A 62 10.56 -8.74 -20.34
C PRO A 62 9.60 -9.07 -19.20
N LYS A 63 9.60 -10.32 -18.74
CA LYS A 63 8.65 -10.80 -17.72
C LYS A 63 9.17 -10.62 -16.30
N TYR A 64 10.47 -10.80 -16.09
CA TYR A 64 11.05 -10.93 -14.75
C TYR A 64 12.07 -9.85 -14.38
N ALA A 65 12.44 -8.94 -15.28
CA ALA A 65 13.41 -7.87 -14.99
C ALA A 65 13.06 -7.08 -13.72
N ARG A 66 11.80 -6.63 -13.57
CA ARG A 66 11.36 -5.88 -12.38
C ARG A 66 11.51 -6.69 -11.09
N LEU A 67 11.08 -7.96 -11.11
CA LEU A 67 11.13 -8.83 -9.93
C LEU A 67 12.57 -9.19 -9.54
N VAL A 68 13.45 -9.38 -10.52
CA VAL A 68 14.89 -9.54 -10.29
C VAL A 68 15.44 -8.28 -9.62
N SER A 69 15.12 -7.10 -10.15
CA SER A 69 15.58 -5.83 -9.56
C SER A 69 15.10 -5.62 -8.13
N GLN A 70 13.83 -5.93 -7.83
CA GLN A 70 13.26 -5.89 -6.49
C GLN A 70 14.06 -6.76 -5.51
N LYS A 71 14.36 -8.00 -5.89
CA LYS A 71 15.09 -8.94 -5.04
C LYS A 71 16.54 -8.51 -4.79
N LEU A 72 17.21 -8.00 -5.82
CA LEU A 72 18.58 -7.50 -5.68
C LEU A 72 18.63 -6.26 -4.79
N LEU A 73 17.69 -5.34 -4.98
CA LEU A 73 17.56 -4.12 -4.19
C LEU A 73 17.23 -4.43 -2.72
N ALA A 74 16.31 -5.34 -2.45
CA ALA A 74 15.97 -5.78 -1.09
C ALA A 74 17.20 -6.33 -0.34
N ARG A 75 18.05 -7.10 -1.02
CA ARG A 75 19.30 -7.63 -0.43
C ARG A 75 20.31 -6.52 -0.15
N ARG A 76 20.43 -5.55 -1.07
CA ARG A 76 21.35 -4.42 -0.92
C ARG A 76 20.96 -3.51 0.25
N LEU A 77 19.67 -3.26 0.45
CA LEU A 77 19.15 -2.49 1.58
C LEU A 77 19.52 -3.07 2.96
N LEU A 78 19.99 -4.32 3.04
CA LEU A 78 20.49 -4.94 4.27
C LEU A 78 21.98 -4.68 4.55
N GLN A 79 22.69 -4.01 3.65
CA GLN A 79 24.12 -3.70 3.77
C GLN A 79 24.36 -2.26 4.32
N PRO A 80 25.52 -2.00 4.96
CA PRO A 80 25.71 -0.81 5.81
C PRO A 80 26.00 0.54 5.09
N ASP A 81 26.44 0.55 3.84
CA ASP A 81 26.70 1.80 3.10
C ASP A 81 26.01 1.78 1.74
N LEU A 82 24.97 2.61 1.57
CA LEU A 82 24.19 2.74 0.33
C LEU A 82 24.60 3.94 -0.53
N THR A 83 25.53 4.79 -0.07
CA THR A 83 25.89 6.05 -0.73
C THR A 83 26.94 5.91 -1.84
N SER A 84 27.65 4.78 -1.88
CA SER A 84 28.77 4.48 -2.79
C SER A 84 28.38 3.67 -4.03
N TRP A 85 27.09 3.60 -4.36
CA TRP A 85 26.54 2.60 -5.28
C TRP A 85 26.95 2.82 -6.75
N ARG A 86 27.41 1.75 -7.43
CA ARG A 86 27.77 1.73 -8.86
C ARG A 86 26.86 0.78 -9.64
N ILE A 87 26.63 1.06 -10.92
CA ILE A 87 25.88 0.14 -11.80
C ILE A 87 26.59 -1.22 -11.92
N GLN A 88 27.92 -1.26 -11.76
CA GLN A 88 28.69 -2.50 -11.77
C GLN A 88 28.28 -3.45 -10.62
N ASP A 89 27.88 -2.89 -9.46
CA ASP A 89 27.42 -3.67 -8.31
C ASP A 89 26.12 -4.44 -8.63
N TRP A 90 25.33 -3.99 -9.62
CA TRP A 90 24.16 -4.74 -10.10
C TRP A 90 24.55 -6.03 -10.84
N PHE A 91 25.62 -5.96 -11.63
CA PHE A 91 26.14 -7.12 -12.36
C PHE A 91 26.89 -8.07 -11.43
N ASP A 92 27.58 -7.54 -10.42
CA ASP A 92 28.26 -8.34 -9.39
C ASP A 92 27.24 -9.05 -8.47
N LEU A 93 26.10 -8.43 -8.19
CA LEU A 93 24.98 -9.08 -7.49
C LEU A 93 24.36 -10.27 -8.26
N LEU A 94 24.43 -10.22 -9.60
CA LEU A 94 24.01 -11.30 -10.50
C LEU A 94 25.09 -12.37 -10.68
N SER A 95 26.38 -12.01 -10.55
CA SER A 95 27.51 -12.88 -10.87
C SER A 95 28.34 -13.27 -9.65
N HIS A 96 28.37 -14.57 -9.34
CA HIS A 96 29.37 -15.28 -8.52
C HIS A 96 29.90 -14.69 -7.18
N ASP A 97 29.35 -13.60 -6.63
CA ASP A 97 29.84 -13.10 -5.35
C ASP A 97 29.44 -14.07 -4.22
N ARG A 98 30.45 -14.80 -3.74
CA ARG A 98 30.42 -15.75 -2.61
C ARG A 98 30.34 -15.03 -1.26
N SER A 99 30.47 -13.71 -1.21
CA SER A 99 30.42 -12.91 0.03
C SER A 99 28.98 -12.68 0.54
N LEU A 100 27.99 -12.92 -0.32
CA LEU A 100 26.58 -12.77 0.01
C LEU A 100 25.97 -14.13 0.35
N PRO A 101 25.33 -14.27 1.52
CA PRO A 101 24.82 -15.57 1.90
C PRO A 101 23.71 -16.00 0.94
N ASP A 102 23.97 -17.09 0.23
CA ASP A 102 22.94 -17.95 -0.35
C ASP A 102 21.92 -18.29 0.75
N ARG A 103 20.62 -18.45 0.40
CA ARG A 103 19.63 -18.97 1.36
C ARG A 103 20.14 -20.29 1.96
N SER A 104 20.93 -21.06 1.22
CA SER A 104 21.57 -22.29 1.68
C SER A 104 22.76 -22.10 2.65
N SER A 105 23.32 -20.89 2.78
CA SER A 105 24.63 -20.63 3.40
C SER A 105 24.63 -19.70 4.63
N THR A 106 23.52 -19.02 4.95
CA THR A 106 23.41 -18.38 6.27
C THR A 106 23.32 -19.45 7.34
N ALA A 107 24.36 -19.60 8.14
CA ALA A 107 24.27 -20.21 9.46
C ALA A 107 23.30 -19.37 10.31
N LEU A 108 22.01 -19.69 10.26
CA LEU A 108 21.02 -19.08 11.13
C LEU A 108 21.20 -19.68 12.53
N PRO A 109 21.35 -18.86 13.59
CA PRO A 109 21.81 -19.34 14.88
C PRO A 109 20.83 -20.28 15.58
N ASN A 110 19.55 -20.32 15.20
CA ASN A 110 18.51 -21.13 15.85
C ASN A 110 17.41 -21.54 14.85
N TRP A 111 17.51 -22.76 14.31
CA TRP A 111 16.45 -23.34 13.48
C TRP A 111 15.30 -23.89 14.31
N PRO A 112 14.02 -23.73 13.90
CA PRO A 112 12.88 -24.29 14.61
C PRO A 112 12.76 -25.79 14.37
N SER A 113 12.29 -26.53 15.37
CA SER A 113 11.93 -27.95 15.21
C SER A 113 10.71 -28.10 14.31
N LEU A 114 10.70 -29.15 13.48
CA LEU A 114 9.72 -29.35 12.42
C LEU A 114 9.04 -30.72 12.52
N THR A 115 7.72 -30.72 12.40
CA THR A 115 6.92 -31.93 12.20
C THR A 115 6.21 -31.86 10.86
N VAL A 116 6.39 -32.85 9.99
CA VAL A 116 5.61 -33.00 8.76
C VAL A 116 4.47 -33.99 9.00
N VAL A 117 3.23 -33.58 8.75
CA VAL A 117 2.04 -34.44 8.85
C VAL A 117 1.56 -34.78 7.44
N VAL A 118 1.45 -36.07 7.16
CA VAL A 118 1.02 -36.64 5.88
C VAL A 118 -0.25 -37.46 6.10
N PRO A 119 -1.46 -36.85 5.99
CA PRO A 119 -2.70 -37.61 5.96
C PRO A 119 -2.77 -38.44 4.66
N VAL A 120 -3.14 -39.72 4.78
CA VAL A 120 -3.25 -40.65 3.65
C VAL A 120 -4.65 -41.23 3.60
N LEU A 121 -5.37 -41.00 2.49
CA LEU A 121 -6.66 -41.65 2.24
C LEU A 121 -6.46 -43.10 1.76
N PRO A 122 -7.43 -44.00 1.99
CA PRO A 122 -7.34 -45.40 1.55
C PRO A 122 -7.04 -45.53 0.04
N GLU A 123 -7.68 -44.72 -0.79
CA GLU A 123 -7.49 -44.71 -2.24
C GLU A 123 -6.13 -44.14 -2.71
N GLU A 124 -5.38 -43.49 -1.81
CA GLU A 124 -4.09 -42.89 -2.10
C GLU A 124 -2.92 -43.82 -1.74
N ALA A 125 -3.15 -44.84 -0.91
CA ALA A 125 -2.12 -45.74 -0.41
C ALA A 125 -1.30 -46.40 -1.52
N ASP A 126 -1.96 -46.79 -2.63
CA ASP A 126 -1.32 -47.43 -3.79
C ASP A 126 -0.42 -46.48 -4.60
N ARG A 127 -0.59 -45.16 -4.41
CA ARG A 127 0.13 -44.11 -5.15
C ARG A 127 1.07 -43.30 -4.27
N ALA A 128 1.22 -43.69 -2.99
CA ALA A 128 1.96 -42.92 -2.01
C ALA A 128 3.49 -42.97 -2.20
N THR A 129 4.01 -43.99 -2.89
CA THR A 129 5.45 -44.25 -3.02
C THR A 129 6.22 -43.04 -3.54
N GLU A 130 5.80 -42.42 -4.64
CA GLU A 130 6.54 -41.30 -5.25
C GLU A 130 6.57 -40.05 -4.36
N GLY A 131 5.45 -39.71 -3.73
CA GLY A 131 5.38 -38.55 -2.83
C GLY A 131 6.19 -38.75 -1.55
N LEU A 132 6.13 -39.95 -0.96
CA LEU A 132 6.94 -40.32 0.21
C LEU A 132 8.43 -40.35 -0.12
N GLN A 133 8.81 -40.83 -1.31
CA GLN A 133 10.19 -40.79 -1.78
C GLN A 133 10.69 -39.34 -1.95
N ALA A 134 9.90 -38.46 -2.56
CA ALA A 134 10.25 -37.04 -2.69
C ALA A 134 10.40 -36.36 -1.31
N LEU A 135 9.52 -36.69 -0.36
CA LEU A 135 9.61 -36.21 1.02
C LEU A 135 10.87 -36.72 1.72
N GLN A 136 11.23 -38.00 1.56
CA GLN A 136 12.47 -38.57 2.10
C GLN A 136 13.71 -37.84 1.54
N GLN A 137 13.73 -37.50 0.26
CA GLN A 137 14.81 -36.71 -0.34
C GLN A 137 14.89 -35.30 0.25
N ALA A 138 13.75 -34.64 0.47
CA ALA A 138 13.72 -33.33 1.12
C ALA A 138 14.20 -33.40 2.59
N VAL A 139 13.87 -34.48 3.31
CA VAL A 139 14.37 -34.75 4.67
C VAL A 139 15.89 -34.93 4.67
N GLN A 140 16.44 -35.73 3.74
CA GLN A 140 17.89 -35.91 3.60
C GLN A 140 18.60 -34.60 3.28
N GLN A 141 18.05 -33.79 2.37
CA GLN A 141 18.57 -32.47 2.05
C GLN A 141 18.53 -31.55 3.28
N ALA A 142 17.43 -31.55 4.04
CA ALA A 142 17.30 -30.76 5.25
C ALA A 142 18.34 -31.14 6.32
N PHE A 143 18.65 -32.43 6.51
CA PHE A 143 19.71 -32.86 7.43
C PHE A 143 21.10 -32.36 7.01
N SER A 144 21.37 -32.22 5.70
CA SER A 144 22.65 -31.65 5.24
C SER A 144 22.78 -30.15 5.55
N THR A 145 21.67 -29.41 5.53
CA THR A 145 21.64 -27.95 5.78
C THR A 145 21.45 -27.62 7.26
N MET A 146 20.72 -28.47 8.00
CA MET A 146 20.24 -28.23 9.37
C MET A 146 20.41 -29.48 10.25
N PRO A 147 21.63 -29.98 10.46
CA PRO A 147 21.88 -31.31 11.05
C PRO A 147 21.44 -31.47 12.50
N THR A 148 21.36 -30.38 13.26
CA THR A 148 21.03 -30.38 14.70
C THR A 148 19.55 -30.18 14.99
N VAL A 149 18.70 -30.06 13.96
CA VAL A 149 17.30 -29.69 14.10
C VAL A 149 16.43 -30.94 14.24
N PRO A 150 15.58 -31.03 15.29
CA PRO A 150 14.59 -32.09 15.38
C PRO A 150 13.60 -31.98 14.21
N LEU A 151 13.65 -32.97 13.33
CA LEU A 151 12.78 -33.12 12.17
C LEU A 151 12.09 -34.48 12.23
N GLU A 152 10.77 -34.50 12.25
CA GLU A 152 9.98 -35.73 12.22
C GLU A 152 8.95 -35.74 11.10
N VAL A 153 8.62 -36.94 10.62
CA VAL A 153 7.55 -37.18 9.64
C VAL A 153 6.52 -38.12 10.26
N LEU A 154 5.27 -37.66 10.32
CA LEU A 154 4.11 -38.38 10.81
C LEU A 154 3.19 -38.74 9.65
N VAL A 155 3.06 -40.02 9.33
CA VAL A 155 2.10 -40.52 8.36
C VAL A 155 0.85 -40.97 9.10
N VAL A 156 -0.30 -40.38 8.74
CA VAL A 156 -1.59 -40.64 9.41
C VAL A 156 -2.57 -41.26 8.42
N GLU A 157 -2.78 -42.57 8.54
CA GLU A 157 -3.70 -43.31 7.67
C GLU A 157 -5.17 -43.14 8.12
N ILE A 158 -6.03 -42.77 7.19
CA ILE A 158 -7.45 -42.51 7.40
C ILE A 158 -8.22 -43.80 7.09
N THR A 159 -9.02 -44.30 8.03
CA THR A 159 -9.85 -45.51 7.82
C THR A 159 -9.06 -46.66 7.18
N PRO A 160 -7.99 -47.16 7.86
CA PRO A 160 -7.11 -48.17 7.30
C PRO A 160 -7.92 -49.40 6.87
N SER A 161 -7.67 -49.87 5.64
CA SER A 161 -8.39 -51.00 5.03
C SER A 161 -7.48 -52.16 4.64
N HIS A 162 -6.17 -51.90 4.48
CA HIS A 162 -5.16 -52.87 4.04
C HIS A 162 -3.80 -52.55 4.66
N ASP A 163 -2.97 -53.56 4.93
CA ASP A 163 -1.64 -53.39 5.57
C ASP A 163 -0.52 -52.92 4.63
N ARG A 164 -0.84 -52.57 3.37
CA ARG A 164 0.16 -52.22 2.35
C ARG A 164 0.96 -50.97 2.70
N LEU A 165 0.29 -49.90 3.15
CA LEU A 165 0.97 -48.65 3.54
C LEU A 165 1.87 -48.87 4.76
N GLN A 166 1.39 -49.62 5.76
CA GLN A 166 2.19 -50.00 6.92
C GLN A 166 3.42 -50.81 6.54
N THR A 167 3.28 -51.75 5.60
CA THR A 167 4.39 -52.54 5.07
C THR A 167 5.41 -51.62 4.38
N LEU A 168 4.95 -50.75 3.47
CA LEU A 168 5.80 -49.78 2.76
C LEU A 168 6.59 -48.90 3.74
N LEU A 169 5.94 -48.36 4.77
CA LEU A 169 6.60 -47.51 5.77
C LEU A 169 7.63 -48.29 6.59
N ARG A 170 7.34 -49.55 6.96
CA ARG A 170 8.29 -50.39 7.71
C ARG A 170 9.49 -50.80 6.86
N THR A 171 9.31 -51.05 5.57
CA THR A 171 10.38 -51.57 4.68
C THR A 171 11.22 -50.46 4.06
N GLU A 172 10.61 -49.39 3.56
CA GLU A 172 11.29 -48.36 2.77
C GLU A 172 11.52 -47.05 3.55
N TYR A 173 10.69 -46.74 4.55
CA TYR A 173 10.71 -45.46 5.27
C TYR A 173 10.69 -45.63 6.80
N PRO A 174 11.61 -46.42 7.41
CA PRO A 174 11.56 -46.78 8.83
C PRO A 174 11.68 -45.58 9.79
N SER A 175 12.17 -44.43 9.31
CA SER A 175 12.23 -43.18 10.06
C SER A 175 10.88 -42.46 10.16
N PHE A 176 9.87 -42.83 9.37
CA PHE A 176 8.56 -42.20 9.39
C PHE A 176 7.67 -42.85 10.44
N ARG A 177 7.08 -42.04 11.32
CA ARG A 177 6.20 -42.52 12.38
C ARG A 177 4.80 -42.72 11.82
N TYR A 178 4.24 -43.89 12.04
CA TYR A 178 2.91 -44.26 11.58
C TYR A 178 1.85 -44.09 12.68
N HIS A 179 0.72 -43.50 12.32
CA HIS A 179 -0.50 -43.44 13.12
C HIS A 179 -1.71 -43.70 12.21
N SER A 180 -2.84 -44.09 12.80
CA SER A 180 -4.10 -44.23 12.06
C SER A 180 -5.27 -43.63 12.82
N THR A 181 -6.32 -43.29 12.10
CA THR A 181 -7.58 -42.79 12.67
C THR A 181 -8.77 -43.53 12.06
N PRO A 182 -9.77 -43.94 12.87
CA PRO A 182 -11.01 -44.52 12.37
C PRO A 182 -11.95 -43.48 11.76
N SER A 183 -11.67 -42.19 11.95
CA SER A 183 -12.47 -41.11 11.35
C SER A 183 -12.22 -41.03 9.85
N PRO A 184 -13.27 -40.88 9.01
CA PRO A 184 -13.11 -40.68 7.56
C PRO A 184 -12.69 -39.24 7.18
N SER A 185 -12.42 -38.38 8.17
CA SER A 185 -12.09 -36.96 7.97
C SER A 185 -10.58 -36.75 7.82
N VAL A 186 -10.18 -36.09 6.73
CA VAL A 186 -8.78 -35.64 6.54
C VAL A 186 -8.37 -34.68 7.65
N ASN A 187 -9.28 -33.82 8.09
CA ASN A 187 -9.01 -32.88 9.17
C ASN A 187 -8.88 -33.57 10.54
N ALA A 188 -9.57 -34.69 10.78
CA ALA A 188 -9.33 -35.49 11.97
C ALA A 188 -7.91 -36.10 11.97
N ALA A 189 -7.43 -36.58 10.82
CA ALA A 189 -6.05 -37.05 10.68
C ALA A 189 -5.03 -35.92 10.88
N ARG A 190 -5.28 -34.73 10.31
CA ARG A 190 -4.44 -33.54 10.55
C ARG A 190 -4.40 -33.18 12.04
N ASN A 191 -5.55 -33.21 12.73
CA ASN A 191 -5.63 -32.92 14.17
C ASN A 191 -4.87 -33.95 15.01
N LEU A 192 -4.96 -35.24 14.67
CA LEU A 192 -4.15 -36.28 15.31
C LEU A 192 -2.65 -36.03 15.08
N GLY A 193 -2.26 -35.64 13.87
CA GLY A 193 -0.90 -35.23 13.56
C GLY A 193 -0.42 -34.05 14.40
N ILE A 194 -1.26 -33.01 14.56
CA ILE A 194 -0.96 -31.86 15.45
C ILE A 194 -0.78 -32.34 16.90
N GLN A 195 -1.66 -33.22 17.40
CA GLN A 195 -1.58 -33.74 18.76
C GLN A 195 -0.30 -34.57 19.00
N LYS A 196 0.16 -35.31 18.00
CA LYS A 196 1.36 -36.15 18.07
C LYS A 196 2.65 -35.40 17.73
N SER A 197 2.54 -34.19 17.18
CA SER A 197 3.67 -33.36 16.78
C SER A 197 4.49 -32.85 17.96
N GLN A 198 5.81 -32.94 17.83
CA GLN A 198 6.78 -32.42 18.79
C GLN A 198 7.40 -31.09 18.34
N GLY A 199 7.40 -30.83 17.03
CA GLY A 199 7.96 -29.63 16.42
C GLY A 199 7.24 -28.33 16.82
N GLU A 200 7.99 -27.25 16.85
CA GLU A 200 7.45 -25.89 16.94
C GLU A 200 6.60 -25.56 15.70
N ILE A 201 7.05 -26.00 14.53
CA ILE A 201 6.38 -25.82 13.25
C ILE A 201 5.76 -27.14 12.80
N VAL A 202 4.50 -27.09 12.38
CA VAL A 202 3.79 -28.24 11.81
C VAL A 202 3.50 -27.95 10.34
N ALA A 203 4.10 -28.75 9.46
CA ALA A 203 3.93 -28.68 8.01
C ALA A 203 3.01 -29.81 7.52
N PHE A 204 2.27 -29.59 6.44
CA PHE A 204 1.29 -30.53 5.92
C PHE A 204 1.44 -30.68 4.42
N THR A 205 1.46 -31.94 3.98
CA THR A 205 1.45 -32.31 2.55
C THR A 205 0.59 -33.56 2.34
N THR A 206 0.58 -34.14 1.14
CA THR A 206 -0.16 -35.36 0.80
C THR A 206 0.77 -36.34 0.09
N PRO A 207 0.54 -37.66 0.22
CA PRO A 207 1.26 -38.68 -0.54
C PRO A 207 1.19 -38.50 -2.06
N LEU A 208 0.22 -37.75 -2.58
CA LEU A 208 0.07 -37.48 -4.02
C LEU A 208 0.89 -36.28 -4.52
N ALA A 209 1.67 -35.65 -3.65
CA ALA A 209 2.43 -34.46 -3.96
C ALA A 209 3.94 -34.71 -3.79
N GLN A 210 4.72 -34.20 -4.75
CA GLN A 210 6.17 -34.21 -4.68
C GLN A 210 6.65 -32.85 -4.18
N VAL A 211 7.14 -32.81 -2.95
CA VAL A 211 7.75 -31.62 -2.37
C VAL A 211 9.11 -31.35 -3.03
N ASP A 212 9.48 -30.08 -3.17
CA ASP A 212 10.82 -29.71 -3.65
C ASP A 212 11.91 -30.08 -2.61
N ARG A 213 13.14 -30.32 -3.05
CA ARG A 213 14.23 -30.74 -2.15
C ARG A 213 14.53 -29.70 -1.07
N THR A 214 14.34 -28.42 -1.38
CA THR A 214 14.54 -27.32 -0.42
C THR A 214 13.29 -27.00 0.39
N TRP A 215 12.20 -27.77 0.27
CA TRP A 215 10.90 -27.44 0.88
C TRP A 215 11.00 -27.25 2.39
N LEU A 216 11.63 -28.19 3.11
CA LEU A 216 11.79 -28.12 4.57
C LEU A 216 12.71 -27.00 5.02
N THR A 217 13.85 -26.81 4.33
CA THR A 217 14.76 -25.70 4.60
C THR A 217 14.07 -24.35 4.39
N THR A 218 13.26 -24.22 3.32
CA THR A 218 12.50 -22.99 3.05
C THR A 218 11.49 -22.69 4.16
N ILE A 219 10.75 -23.71 4.66
CA ILE A 219 9.82 -23.54 5.79
C ILE A 219 10.58 -23.01 7.01
N ALA A 220 11.65 -23.71 7.41
CA ALA A 220 12.45 -23.35 8.58
C ALA A 220 12.98 -21.93 8.47
N GLN A 221 13.61 -21.59 7.34
CA GLN A 221 14.17 -20.27 7.05
C GLN A 221 13.12 -19.17 7.18
N THR A 222 11.94 -19.41 6.60
CA THR A 222 10.85 -18.43 6.59
C THR A 222 10.36 -18.11 7.99
N PHE A 223 10.21 -19.13 8.85
CA PHE A 223 9.80 -18.92 10.24
C PHE A 223 10.92 -18.32 11.12
N VAL A 224 12.19 -18.56 10.83
CA VAL A 224 13.31 -17.88 11.52
C VAL A 224 13.37 -16.40 11.14
N GLN A 225 13.29 -16.09 9.85
CA GLN A 225 13.34 -14.71 9.33
C GLN A 225 12.12 -13.88 9.75
N HIS A 226 11.00 -14.56 10.04
CA HIS A 226 9.75 -13.94 10.45
C HIS A 226 9.21 -14.61 11.73
N PRO A 227 9.74 -14.23 12.92
CA PRO A 227 9.31 -14.76 14.21
C PRO A 227 7.80 -14.64 14.46
N ASN A 228 7.17 -13.60 13.92
CA ASN A 228 5.73 -13.32 14.11
C ASN A 228 4.83 -14.00 13.05
N LEU A 229 5.41 -14.73 12.09
CA LEU A 229 4.63 -15.46 11.09
C LEU A 229 3.91 -16.64 11.74
N ALA A 230 2.60 -16.75 11.51
CA ALA A 230 1.78 -17.83 12.08
C ALA A 230 1.43 -18.92 11.06
N LEU A 231 1.06 -18.50 9.84
CA LEU A 231 0.55 -19.38 8.78
C LEU A 231 1.36 -19.20 7.50
N LEU A 232 1.86 -20.29 6.92
CA LEU A 232 2.64 -20.30 5.69
C LEU A 232 1.97 -21.21 4.66
N THR A 233 1.92 -20.78 3.40
CA THR A 233 1.54 -21.63 2.27
C THR A 233 2.44 -21.34 1.07
N GLY A 234 2.41 -22.22 0.08
CA GLY A 234 3.34 -22.17 -1.04
C GLY A 234 2.71 -22.46 -2.40
N LEU A 235 3.59 -22.41 -3.40
CA LEU A 235 3.28 -22.64 -4.80
C LEU A 235 3.00 -24.12 -5.05
N VAL A 236 1.90 -24.40 -5.73
CA VAL A 236 1.53 -25.74 -6.20
C VAL A 236 1.47 -25.71 -7.72
N VAL A 237 2.19 -26.62 -8.38
CA VAL A 237 2.26 -26.72 -9.84
C VAL A 237 2.03 -28.16 -10.30
N PRO A 238 1.54 -28.39 -11.53
CA PRO A 238 1.43 -29.73 -12.06
C PRO A 238 2.81 -30.37 -12.23
N LEU A 239 2.91 -31.67 -11.91
CA LEU A 239 4.12 -32.48 -12.12
C LEU A 239 4.42 -32.62 -13.61
N THR A 240 3.40 -32.94 -14.40
CA THR A 240 3.48 -33.09 -15.86
C THR A 240 2.17 -32.69 -16.53
N VAL A 241 2.25 -32.04 -17.69
CA VAL A 241 1.11 -31.77 -18.58
C VAL A 241 1.39 -32.41 -19.94
N GLU A 242 0.84 -33.59 -20.18
CA GLU A 242 1.13 -34.38 -21.39
C GLU A 242 0.04 -34.28 -22.46
N ARG A 243 -1.17 -33.88 -22.05
CA ARG A 243 -2.36 -33.94 -22.88
C ARG A 243 -3.10 -32.60 -22.85
N GLU A 244 -3.62 -32.16 -23.99
CA GLU A 244 -4.40 -30.91 -24.13
C GLU A 244 -5.56 -30.81 -23.11
N ARG A 245 -6.16 -31.94 -22.72
CA ARG A 245 -7.19 -31.98 -21.67
C ARG A 245 -6.66 -31.59 -20.27
N GLN A 246 -5.42 -31.97 -19.93
CA GLN A 246 -4.79 -31.60 -18.66
C GLN A 246 -4.50 -30.09 -18.64
N ARG A 247 -4.03 -29.54 -19.77
CA ARG A 247 -3.86 -28.09 -19.93
C ARG A 247 -5.16 -27.31 -19.76
N ARG A 248 -6.26 -27.76 -20.38
CA ARG A 248 -7.59 -27.13 -20.20
C ARG A 248 -8.11 -27.26 -18.78
N TYR A 249 -7.77 -28.36 -18.11
CA TYR A 249 -8.12 -28.57 -16.71
C TYR A 249 -7.37 -27.58 -15.81
N GLU A 250 -6.07 -27.41 -16.00
CA GLU A 250 -5.28 -26.37 -15.32
C GLU A 250 -5.88 -24.98 -15.48
N VAL A 251 -6.23 -24.55 -16.71
CA VAL A 251 -6.81 -23.21 -16.92
C VAL A 251 -8.11 -22.98 -16.13
N GLY A 252 -8.88 -24.02 -15.85
CA GLY A 252 -10.15 -23.91 -15.10
C GLY A 252 -10.05 -24.21 -13.59
N TYR A 253 -9.12 -25.06 -13.18
CA TYR A 253 -9.06 -25.67 -11.84
C TYR A 253 -7.63 -25.71 -11.26
N SER A 254 -6.71 -24.87 -11.75
CA SER A 254 -5.33 -24.82 -11.25
C SER A 254 -5.28 -24.51 -9.75
N LEU A 255 -4.33 -25.14 -9.08
CA LEU A 255 -3.93 -24.81 -7.71
C LEU A 255 -2.79 -23.77 -7.67
N GLU A 256 -2.28 -23.35 -8.84
CA GLU A 256 -1.25 -22.33 -8.98
C GLU A 256 -1.78 -20.94 -8.56
N ARG A 257 -0.96 -20.19 -7.81
CA ARG A 257 -1.37 -18.92 -7.17
C ARG A 257 -0.48 -17.72 -7.52
N GLY A 258 0.28 -17.87 -8.61
CA GLY A 258 1.28 -16.91 -9.05
C GLY A 258 2.60 -17.06 -8.29
N HIS A 259 3.59 -16.29 -8.71
CA HIS A 259 4.99 -16.43 -8.27
C HIS A 259 5.47 -15.26 -7.43
N GLU A 260 4.54 -14.40 -7.01
CA GLU A 260 4.82 -13.27 -6.14
C GLU A 260 4.56 -13.67 -4.69
N ARG A 261 5.47 -13.29 -3.80
CA ARG A 261 5.30 -13.46 -2.35
C ARG A 261 4.18 -12.54 -1.87
N ARG A 262 3.26 -13.03 -1.03
CA ARG A 262 2.11 -12.24 -0.56
C ARG A 262 1.90 -12.40 0.93
N TRP A 263 1.78 -11.28 1.62
CA TRP A 263 1.41 -11.24 3.03
C TRP A 263 -0.11 -11.18 3.18
N PHE A 264 -0.63 -11.91 4.16
CA PHE A 264 -2.04 -11.95 4.49
C PHE A 264 -2.26 -11.44 5.91
N HIS A 265 -3.08 -10.40 6.02
CA HIS A 265 -3.49 -9.77 7.28
C HIS A 265 -5.01 -9.51 7.24
N TRP A 266 -5.64 -9.43 8.40
CA TRP A 266 -7.05 -9.05 8.47
C TRP A 266 -7.19 -7.53 8.50
N SER A 267 -7.85 -6.96 7.49
CA SER A 267 -8.15 -5.52 7.38
C SER A 267 -9.66 -5.29 7.18
N ASP A 268 -10.12 -4.03 7.17
CA ASP A 268 -11.53 -3.64 6.90
C ASP A 268 -12.11 -4.21 5.61
N ASN A 269 -11.22 -4.39 4.65
CA ASN A 269 -11.49 -5.12 3.43
C ASN A 269 -10.53 -6.32 3.37
N PRO A 270 -10.89 -7.44 4.02
CA PRO A 270 -10.20 -8.71 3.87
C PRO A 270 -9.97 -9.00 2.39
N PRO A 271 -8.98 -9.82 2.04
CA PRO A 271 -8.71 -10.19 0.65
C PRO A 271 -9.84 -11.09 0.12
N TRP A 272 -11.06 -10.53 -0.01
CA TRP A 272 -12.29 -11.19 -0.43
C TRP A 272 -12.18 -11.81 -1.81
N PRO A 273 -11.49 -11.18 -2.78
CA PRO A 273 -11.18 -11.85 -4.04
C PRO A 273 -10.33 -13.12 -3.82
N GLU A 274 -9.36 -13.11 -2.92
CA GLU A 274 -8.45 -14.24 -2.65
C GLU A 274 -9.13 -15.33 -1.81
N LEU A 275 -9.90 -14.94 -0.79
CA LEU A 275 -10.82 -15.80 -0.02
C LEU A 275 -11.84 -16.44 -0.97
N GLY A 276 -12.36 -15.63 -1.90
CA GLY A 276 -13.34 -16.01 -2.91
C GLY A 276 -12.82 -16.81 -4.09
N ARG A 277 -11.52 -16.78 -4.36
CA ARG A 277 -10.87 -17.61 -5.37
C ARG A 277 -10.11 -18.77 -4.77
N MET A 278 -10.13 -18.91 -3.44
CA MET A 278 -9.45 -19.98 -2.70
C MET A 278 -7.93 -19.97 -2.91
N GLN A 279 -7.38 -18.77 -3.05
CA GLN A 279 -5.97 -18.53 -3.37
C GLN A 279 -5.10 -18.31 -2.13
N MET A 280 -5.68 -18.41 -0.93
CA MET A 280 -4.97 -18.12 0.30
C MET A 280 -4.09 -19.26 0.82
N ALA A 281 -4.48 -20.52 0.62
CA ALA A 281 -3.76 -21.65 1.23
C ALA A 281 -4.00 -22.98 0.51
N ALA A 282 -2.95 -23.77 0.32
CA ALA A 282 -2.98 -24.97 -0.52
C ALA A 282 -3.10 -26.18 0.39
N PRO A 283 -4.14 -27.02 0.23
CA PRO A 283 -4.35 -28.16 1.12
C PRO A 283 -3.18 -29.14 1.23
N MET A 284 -2.30 -29.13 0.22
CA MET A 284 -1.11 -29.98 0.09
C MET A 284 0.22 -29.26 0.31
N ASN A 285 0.19 -27.95 0.59
CA ASN A 285 1.39 -27.14 0.72
C ASN A 285 1.17 -25.97 1.70
N PHE A 286 1.18 -26.30 2.99
CA PHE A 286 1.05 -25.30 4.05
C PHE A 286 1.76 -25.74 5.34
N ALA A 287 2.12 -24.77 6.17
CA ALA A 287 2.72 -24.96 7.48
C ALA A 287 2.21 -23.90 8.47
N ALA A 288 2.24 -24.20 9.75
CA ALA A 288 1.81 -23.29 10.80
C ALA A 288 2.66 -23.43 12.06
N ARG A 289 2.79 -22.34 12.83
CA ARG A 289 3.31 -22.43 14.20
C ARG A 289 2.32 -23.21 15.06
N ARG A 290 2.80 -24.15 15.85
CA ARG A 290 1.97 -24.93 16.77
C ARG A 290 1.27 -24.05 17.79
N SER A 291 1.94 -23.01 18.30
CA SER A 291 1.36 -22.00 19.19
C SER A 291 0.17 -21.26 18.56
N ALA A 292 0.26 -20.94 17.25
CA ALA A 292 -0.84 -20.33 16.52
C ALA A 292 -2.04 -21.28 16.37
N LEU A 293 -1.79 -22.56 16.06
CA LEU A 293 -2.84 -23.59 16.00
C LEU A 293 -3.54 -23.78 17.36
N SER A 294 -2.79 -23.71 18.47
CA SER A 294 -3.35 -23.75 19.83
C SER A 294 -4.21 -22.52 20.13
N ALA A 295 -3.81 -21.34 19.67
CA ALA A 295 -4.54 -20.09 19.91
C ALA A 295 -5.85 -19.97 19.11
N ILE A 296 -5.87 -20.39 17.84
CA ILE A 296 -7.03 -20.24 16.95
C ILE A 296 -7.92 -21.50 16.89
N GLY A 297 -7.45 -22.59 17.49
CA GLY A 297 -8.05 -23.93 17.45
C GLY A 297 -7.65 -24.73 16.20
N ALA A 298 -7.67 -26.06 16.31
CA ALA A 298 -7.29 -26.98 15.24
C ALA A 298 -8.33 -27.03 14.08
N PHE A 299 -8.20 -27.99 13.16
CA PHE A 299 -9.09 -28.12 12.01
C PHE A 299 -10.51 -28.55 12.42
N ASP A 300 -11.52 -28.06 11.70
CA ASP A 300 -12.90 -28.55 11.83
C ASP A 300 -13.01 -29.94 11.17
N PRO A 301 -13.25 -31.03 11.93
CA PRO A 301 -13.31 -32.37 11.35
C PRO A 301 -14.58 -32.63 10.51
N ALA A 302 -15.60 -31.76 10.58
CA ALA A 302 -16.75 -31.80 9.66
C ALA A 302 -16.43 -31.21 8.27
N LEU A 303 -15.30 -30.52 8.13
CA LEU A 303 -14.72 -30.15 6.84
C LEU A 303 -13.76 -31.24 6.34
N ASP A 304 -13.52 -31.23 5.03
CA ASP A 304 -12.66 -32.19 4.32
C ASP A 304 -13.12 -33.66 4.44
N LEU A 305 -14.44 -33.87 4.37
CA LEU A 305 -15.07 -35.18 4.16
C LEU A 305 -15.37 -35.34 2.65
N PRO A 306 -14.69 -36.25 1.93
CA PRO A 306 -14.79 -36.37 0.47
C PRO A 306 -16.22 -36.44 -0.08
N GLN A 307 -17.14 -37.06 0.65
CA GLN A 307 -18.51 -37.27 0.18
C GLN A 307 -19.45 -36.11 0.53
N LEU A 308 -19.21 -35.37 1.62
CA LEU A 308 -20.13 -34.37 2.17
C LEU A 308 -19.64 -32.93 1.99
N THR A 309 -18.36 -32.67 2.24
CA THR A 309 -17.81 -31.31 2.26
C THR A 309 -16.66 -31.08 1.28
N GLY A 310 -16.27 -32.12 0.53
CA GLY A 310 -15.18 -32.04 -0.44
C GLY A 310 -13.81 -32.16 0.23
N LEU A 311 -12.76 -31.67 -0.44
CA LEU A 311 -11.37 -31.74 0.04
C LEU A 311 -10.71 -30.37 -0.11
N GLY A 312 -10.19 -29.82 1.00
CA GLY A 312 -9.40 -28.59 1.05
C GLY A 312 -10.05 -27.40 1.76
N SER A 313 -11.35 -27.47 2.02
CA SER A 313 -12.13 -26.46 2.74
C SER A 313 -11.61 -26.16 4.15
N GLY A 314 -11.06 -27.17 4.83
CA GLY A 314 -10.53 -27.02 6.19
C GLY A 314 -9.35 -26.06 6.28
N VAL A 315 -8.46 -26.08 5.30
CA VAL A 315 -7.27 -25.23 5.28
C VAL A 315 -7.66 -23.76 5.00
N TRP A 316 -8.64 -23.53 4.14
CA TRP A 316 -9.15 -22.18 3.89
C TRP A 316 -9.90 -21.60 5.08
N GLU A 317 -10.70 -22.43 5.76
CA GLU A 317 -11.36 -22.05 7.00
C GLU A 317 -10.33 -21.70 8.08
N LEU A 318 -9.28 -22.52 8.26
CA LEU A 318 -8.22 -22.27 9.22
C LEU A 318 -7.46 -20.96 8.93
N PHE A 319 -7.11 -20.71 7.66
CA PHE A 319 -6.45 -19.45 7.29
C PHE A 319 -7.34 -18.24 7.52
N CYS A 320 -8.62 -18.33 7.13
CA CYS A 320 -9.60 -17.27 7.38
C CYS A 320 -9.74 -16.99 8.88
N ARG A 321 -9.78 -18.05 9.70
CA ARG A 321 -9.86 -17.98 11.16
C ARG A 321 -8.59 -17.41 11.79
N GLY A 322 -7.42 -17.79 11.29
CA GLY A 322 -6.14 -17.25 11.72
C GLY A 322 -6.05 -15.74 11.49
N LEU A 323 -6.38 -15.29 10.27
CA LEU A 323 -6.44 -13.87 9.99
C LEU A 323 -7.45 -13.15 10.88
N LEU A 324 -8.65 -13.69 11.05
CA LEU A 324 -9.64 -13.16 11.98
C LEU A 324 -9.12 -13.05 13.41
N ALA A 325 -8.23 -13.95 13.83
CA ALA A 325 -7.58 -13.87 15.15
C ALA A 325 -6.41 -12.87 15.21
N GLY A 326 -6.17 -12.07 14.17
CA GLY A 326 -5.03 -11.14 14.06
C GLY A 326 -3.70 -11.81 13.75
N GLN A 327 -3.70 -13.08 13.34
CA GLN A 327 -2.48 -13.80 12.98
C GLN A 327 -2.02 -13.41 11.57
N THR A 328 -0.70 -13.36 11.36
CA THR A 328 -0.11 -13.07 10.06
C THR A 328 0.05 -14.34 9.23
N GLY A 329 -0.43 -14.29 7.98
CA GLY A 329 -0.20 -15.33 6.97
C GLY A 329 0.80 -14.89 5.90
N LEU A 330 1.45 -15.87 5.27
CA LEU A 330 2.37 -15.65 4.15
C LEU A 330 2.17 -16.72 3.07
N TYR A 331 2.11 -16.27 1.83
CA TYR A 331 2.35 -17.08 0.64
C TYR A 331 3.79 -16.88 0.17
N ASP A 332 4.61 -17.94 0.24
CA ASP A 332 5.97 -17.95 -0.30
C ASP A 332 6.07 -18.93 -1.49
N PRO A 333 6.25 -18.44 -2.73
CA PRO A 333 6.35 -19.28 -3.91
C PRO A 333 7.62 -20.15 -3.95
N ALA A 334 8.64 -19.86 -3.12
CA ALA A 334 9.80 -20.73 -2.95
C ALA A 334 9.43 -22.05 -2.24
N LEU A 335 8.31 -22.08 -1.54
CA LEU A 335 7.73 -23.29 -0.98
C LEU A 335 7.00 -24.04 -2.10
N LEU A 336 7.73 -24.84 -2.89
CA LEU A 336 7.19 -25.48 -4.09
C LEU A 336 6.76 -26.93 -3.85
N VAL A 337 5.58 -27.27 -4.36
CA VAL A 337 5.05 -28.64 -4.40
C VAL A 337 4.52 -28.94 -5.81
N ARG A 338 4.85 -30.12 -6.33
CA ARG A 338 4.37 -30.63 -7.62
C ARG A 338 3.29 -31.66 -7.41
N HIS A 339 2.19 -31.63 -8.16
CA HIS A 339 1.10 -32.60 -8.01
C HIS A 339 0.69 -33.24 -9.34
N SER A 340 0.24 -34.48 -9.27
CA SER A 340 -0.24 -35.20 -10.46
C SER A 340 -1.64 -34.72 -10.86
N LEU A 341 -1.82 -34.52 -12.17
CA LEU A 341 -3.12 -34.15 -12.73
C LEU A 341 -3.98 -35.38 -12.98
N PRO A 342 -5.32 -35.27 -12.84
CA PRO A 342 -6.25 -36.29 -13.29
C PRO A 342 -5.98 -36.70 -14.75
N GLU A 343 -6.03 -37.99 -15.04
CA GLU A 343 -5.71 -38.52 -16.37
C GLU A 343 -6.95 -38.66 -17.25
N THR A 344 -8.04 -39.14 -16.65
CA THR A 344 -9.28 -39.45 -17.37
C THR A 344 -10.29 -38.32 -17.27
N ARG A 345 -11.18 -38.21 -18.28
CA ARG A 345 -12.28 -37.23 -18.26
C ARG A 345 -13.19 -37.40 -17.04
N ARG A 346 -13.33 -38.64 -16.55
CA ARG A 346 -14.15 -38.98 -15.38
C ARG A 346 -13.51 -38.47 -14.09
N GLU A 347 -12.20 -38.66 -13.90
CA GLU A 347 -11.47 -38.11 -12.75
C GLU A 347 -11.50 -36.58 -12.75
N MET A 348 -11.29 -35.94 -13.91
CA MET A 348 -11.40 -34.47 -14.03
C MET A 348 -12.79 -33.96 -13.65
N ALA A 349 -13.86 -34.65 -14.07
CA ALA A 349 -15.21 -34.30 -13.70
C ALA A 349 -15.49 -34.51 -12.20
N ARG A 350 -14.98 -35.61 -11.61
CA ARG A 350 -15.08 -35.84 -10.16
C ARG A 350 -14.36 -34.74 -9.38
N SER A 351 -13.16 -34.35 -9.81
CA SER A 351 -12.40 -33.29 -9.16
C SER A 351 -13.09 -31.93 -9.29
N ALA A 352 -13.61 -31.57 -10.47
CA ALA A 352 -14.43 -30.36 -10.65
C ALA A 352 -15.68 -30.35 -9.73
N GLN A 353 -16.33 -31.50 -9.55
CA GLN A 353 -17.43 -31.66 -8.59
C GLN A 353 -16.95 -31.45 -7.15
N GLN A 354 -15.76 -31.95 -6.79
CA GLN A 354 -15.19 -31.71 -5.46
C GLN A 354 -14.87 -30.23 -5.23
N PHE A 355 -14.34 -29.51 -6.22
CA PHE A 355 -14.12 -28.07 -6.11
C PHE A 355 -15.43 -27.31 -5.80
N GLY A 356 -16.51 -27.63 -6.52
CA GLY A 356 -17.84 -27.06 -6.27
C GLY A 356 -18.33 -27.34 -4.85
N ARG A 357 -18.18 -28.57 -4.35
CA ARG A 357 -18.55 -28.92 -2.96
C ARG A 357 -17.73 -28.13 -1.95
N THR A 358 -16.40 -28.17 -2.10
CA THR A 358 -15.44 -27.56 -1.19
C THR A 358 -15.70 -26.05 -1.03
N PHE A 359 -16.05 -25.36 -2.12
CA PHE A 359 -16.41 -23.94 -2.11
C PHE A 359 -17.63 -23.62 -1.30
N PHE A 360 -18.74 -24.27 -1.61
CA PHE A 360 -19.99 -23.94 -0.96
C PHE A 360 -20.06 -24.49 0.46
N SER A 361 -19.28 -25.53 0.81
CA SER A 361 -19.03 -25.93 2.19
C SER A 361 -18.27 -24.84 2.96
N TYR A 362 -17.17 -24.31 2.42
CA TYR A 362 -16.44 -23.19 3.04
C TYR A 362 -17.35 -21.96 3.27
N VAL A 363 -18.14 -21.57 2.27
CA VAL A 363 -19.14 -20.48 2.40
C VAL A 363 -20.17 -20.79 3.49
N SER A 364 -20.65 -22.03 3.56
CA SER A 364 -21.66 -22.45 4.54
C SER A 364 -21.11 -22.38 5.97
N VAL A 365 -19.87 -22.82 6.19
CA VAL A 365 -19.20 -22.69 7.48
C VAL A 365 -18.98 -21.23 7.82
N GLY A 366 -18.47 -20.43 6.89
CA GLY A 366 -18.24 -19.01 7.10
C GLY A 366 -19.51 -18.26 7.54
N ARG A 367 -20.66 -18.55 6.92
CA ARG A 367 -21.96 -17.97 7.30
C ARG A 367 -22.45 -18.39 8.68
N ARG A 368 -22.11 -19.59 9.13
CA ARG A 368 -22.54 -20.14 10.43
C ARG A 368 -21.61 -19.73 11.56
N ARG A 369 -20.31 -19.67 11.30
CA ARG A 369 -19.27 -19.42 12.29
C ARG A 369 -18.96 -17.93 12.49
N TYR A 370 -19.22 -17.09 11.48
CA TYR A 370 -18.92 -15.66 11.53
C TYR A 370 -20.19 -14.81 11.28
N PRO A 371 -21.02 -14.57 12.33
CA PRO A 371 -22.27 -13.83 12.21
C PRO A 371 -22.11 -12.45 11.55
N ASP A 372 -21.07 -11.70 11.93
CA ASP A 372 -20.79 -10.35 11.41
C ASP A 372 -20.41 -10.35 9.92
N LEU A 373 -19.96 -11.48 9.40
CA LEU A 373 -19.53 -11.64 8.00
C LEU A 373 -20.53 -12.44 7.16
N LYS A 374 -21.66 -12.85 7.73
CA LYS A 374 -22.65 -13.72 7.07
C LYS A 374 -23.11 -13.16 5.71
N GLY A 375 -23.32 -11.84 5.63
CA GLY A 375 -23.68 -11.17 4.39
C GLY A 375 -22.57 -11.21 3.32
N ARG A 376 -21.31 -11.07 3.73
CA ARG A 376 -20.15 -11.12 2.83
C ARG A 376 -19.93 -12.52 2.28
N PHE A 377 -20.01 -13.56 3.12
CA PHE A 377 -19.97 -14.95 2.66
C PHE A 377 -21.16 -15.31 1.75
N PHE A 378 -22.36 -14.76 2.02
CA PHE A 378 -23.50 -14.95 1.12
C PHE A 378 -23.25 -14.36 -0.27
N LEU A 379 -22.80 -13.09 -0.33
CA LEU A 379 -22.45 -12.43 -1.59
C LEU A 379 -21.35 -13.18 -2.35
N LEU A 380 -20.37 -13.74 -1.62
CA LEU A 380 -19.31 -14.57 -2.20
C LEU A 380 -19.87 -15.84 -2.86
N GLY A 381 -20.81 -16.51 -2.20
CA GLY A 381 -21.53 -17.66 -2.76
C GLY A 381 -22.32 -17.29 -4.01
N CYS A 382 -23.05 -16.17 -3.98
CA CYS A 382 -23.77 -15.65 -5.15
C CYS A 382 -22.83 -15.37 -6.33
N TRP A 383 -21.72 -14.66 -6.08
CA TRP A 383 -20.72 -14.35 -7.10
C TRP A 383 -20.17 -15.61 -7.78
N LYS A 384 -19.76 -16.61 -7.00
CA LYS A 384 -19.25 -17.88 -7.54
C LYS A 384 -20.32 -18.64 -8.31
N LEU A 385 -21.57 -18.66 -7.84
CA LEU A 385 -22.68 -19.29 -8.54
C LEU A 385 -22.96 -18.61 -9.89
N THR A 386 -23.01 -17.28 -9.91
CA THR A 386 -23.17 -16.48 -11.14
C THR A 386 -22.03 -16.77 -12.12
N TRP A 387 -20.78 -16.87 -11.64
CA TRP A 387 -19.64 -17.22 -12.47
C TRP A 387 -19.76 -18.61 -13.10
N ILE A 388 -20.15 -19.63 -12.30
CA ILE A 388 -20.40 -20.99 -12.81
C ILE A 388 -21.50 -20.97 -13.90
N LEU A 389 -22.59 -20.25 -13.66
CA LEU A 389 -23.70 -20.13 -14.63
C LEU A 389 -23.26 -19.42 -15.92
N MET A 390 -22.52 -18.31 -15.82
CA MET A 390 -21.96 -17.60 -16.98
C MET A 390 -21.03 -18.48 -17.80
N LEU A 391 -20.20 -19.30 -17.15
CA LEU A 391 -19.34 -20.25 -17.84
C LEU A 391 -20.13 -21.31 -18.61
N ILE A 392 -21.27 -21.77 -18.08
CA ILE A 392 -22.14 -22.74 -18.75
C ILE A 392 -22.72 -22.14 -20.04
N VAL A 393 -23.12 -20.86 -20.00
CA VAL A 393 -23.75 -20.16 -21.14
C VAL A 393 -22.74 -19.72 -22.21
N GLY A 394 -21.56 -19.19 -21.84
CA GLY A 394 -20.65 -18.52 -22.79
C GLY A 394 -19.21 -19.07 -22.92
N GLY A 395 -18.72 -19.91 -22.00
CA GLY A 395 -17.30 -20.25 -21.94
C GLY A 395 -16.84 -21.32 -22.96
N ARG A 396 -16.05 -20.96 -23.97
CA ARG A 396 -15.55 -21.92 -24.99
C ARG A 396 -14.37 -22.81 -24.53
N TYR A 397 -13.69 -22.47 -23.43
CA TYR A 397 -12.40 -23.08 -23.07
C TYR A 397 -12.51 -24.32 -22.13
N ILE A 398 -13.46 -24.32 -21.20
CA ILE A 398 -13.70 -25.43 -20.27
C ILE A 398 -14.80 -26.36 -20.83
N PRO A 399 -14.61 -27.69 -20.89
CA PRO A 399 -15.64 -28.65 -21.30
C PRO A 399 -16.95 -28.54 -20.49
N ARG A 400 -18.10 -28.64 -21.17
CA ARG A 400 -19.44 -28.60 -20.55
C ARG A 400 -19.59 -29.61 -19.39
N LEU A 401 -19.03 -30.81 -19.54
CA LEU A 401 -19.09 -31.86 -18.53
C LEU A 401 -18.56 -31.40 -17.17
N TRP A 402 -17.44 -30.67 -17.13
CA TRP A 402 -16.80 -30.25 -15.88
C TRP A 402 -17.57 -29.12 -15.21
N LYS A 403 -18.10 -28.18 -16.00
CA LYS A 403 -18.97 -27.10 -15.49
C LYS A 403 -20.23 -27.64 -14.81
N TRP A 404 -20.88 -28.62 -15.44
CA TRP A 404 -22.03 -29.31 -14.86
C TRP A 404 -21.65 -30.17 -13.65
N ALA A 405 -20.43 -30.70 -13.60
CA ALA A 405 -19.93 -31.42 -12.43
C ALA A 405 -19.69 -30.48 -11.25
N GLU A 406 -19.05 -29.32 -11.48
CA GLU A 406 -18.86 -28.27 -10.46
C GLU A 406 -20.20 -27.74 -9.94
N LEU A 407 -21.17 -27.46 -10.81
CA LEU A 407 -22.51 -27.03 -10.40
C LEU A 407 -23.22 -28.11 -9.58
N ARG A 408 -23.13 -29.40 -9.97
CA ARG A 408 -23.65 -30.51 -9.15
C ARG A 408 -22.97 -30.60 -7.79
N GLY A 409 -21.68 -30.29 -7.72
CA GLY A 409 -20.95 -30.19 -6.47
C GLY A 409 -21.47 -29.06 -5.59
N ALA A 410 -21.64 -27.87 -6.17
CA ALA A 410 -22.19 -26.70 -5.50
C ALA A 410 -23.60 -26.97 -4.93
N ILE A 411 -24.52 -27.52 -5.74
CA ILE A 411 -25.88 -27.86 -5.29
C ILE A 411 -25.83 -28.95 -4.22
N GLY A 412 -25.02 -30.00 -4.42
CA GLY A 412 -24.91 -31.13 -3.47
C GLY A 412 -24.29 -30.76 -2.12
N SER A 413 -23.65 -29.58 -2.02
CA SER A 413 -23.09 -29.07 -0.75
C SER A 413 -24.14 -28.45 0.17
N TRP A 414 -25.35 -28.14 -0.33
CA TRP A 414 -26.42 -27.58 0.50
C TRP A 414 -26.83 -28.57 1.58
N GLY A 415 -26.70 -28.13 2.85
CA GLY A 415 -26.90 -28.99 4.01
C GLY A 415 -25.80 -30.04 4.23
N GLY A 416 -24.80 -30.14 3.34
CA GLY A 416 -23.68 -31.10 3.44
C GLY A 416 -22.87 -30.91 4.71
N TYR A 417 -22.56 -29.65 5.07
CA TYR A 417 -21.89 -29.35 6.34
C TYR A 417 -22.74 -29.70 7.58
N GLY A 418 -24.06 -29.53 7.52
CA GLY A 418 -24.95 -29.95 8.61
C GLY A 418 -24.96 -31.46 8.80
N LYS A 419 -25.00 -32.23 7.70
CA LYS A 419 -24.88 -33.69 7.72
C LYS A 419 -23.50 -34.14 8.23
N ALA A 420 -22.44 -33.46 7.82
CA ALA A 420 -21.08 -33.73 8.27
C ALA A 420 -20.93 -33.51 9.78
N LEU A 421 -21.52 -32.44 10.32
CA LEU A 421 -21.55 -32.21 11.77
C LEU A 421 -22.22 -33.37 12.50
N ASN A 422 -23.36 -33.89 12.02
CA ASN A 422 -24.01 -35.05 12.63
C ASN A 422 -23.14 -36.31 12.58
N GLN A 423 -22.37 -36.51 11.50
CA GLN A 423 -21.46 -37.66 11.35
C GLN A 423 -20.24 -37.55 12.28
N VAL A 424 -19.82 -36.33 12.63
CA VAL A 424 -18.59 -36.05 13.40
C VAL A 424 -18.89 -35.66 14.87
N ALA A 425 -20.15 -35.36 15.21
CA ALA A 425 -20.60 -34.87 16.52
C ALA A 425 -20.19 -35.77 17.70
N ALA A 426 -19.84 -37.03 17.46
CA ALA A 426 -19.34 -37.95 18.47
C ALA A 426 -17.84 -37.78 18.84
N LEU A 427 -17.06 -36.94 18.13
CA LEU A 427 -15.58 -37.03 18.15
C LEU A 427 -14.78 -35.81 18.64
N SER A 428 -15.31 -34.59 18.79
CA SER A 428 -14.60 -33.47 19.46
C SER A 428 -15.39 -32.14 19.49
N PRO A 429 -15.01 -31.20 20.38
CA PRO A 429 -15.87 -30.12 20.85
C PRO A 429 -16.02 -28.96 19.85
N THR A 430 -17.06 -28.17 20.14
CA THR A 430 -17.54 -26.99 19.44
C THR A 430 -16.40 -26.02 19.04
N PRO A 431 -16.36 -25.54 17.79
CA PRO A 431 -15.36 -24.57 17.38
C PRO A 431 -15.53 -23.23 18.12
N LEU A 432 -14.42 -22.66 18.63
CA LEU A 432 -14.37 -21.29 19.17
C LEU A 432 -14.97 -20.31 18.16
N ALA A 433 -16.05 -19.62 18.56
CA ALA A 433 -16.58 -18.48 17.85
C ALA A 433 -15.65 -17.29 18.14
N LEU A 434 -14.86 -16.91 17.15
CA LEU A 434 -14.05 -15.69 17.22
C LEU A 434 -14.86 -14.55 16.60
N GLN A 435 -15.02 -13.47 17.35
CA GLN A 435 -15.51 -12.21 16.78
C GLN A 435 -14.42 -11.65 15.86
N ALA A 436 -14.82 -11.06 14.73
CA ALA A 436 -13.88 -10.29 13.94
C ALA A 436 -13.36 -9.13 14.81
N PRO A 437 -12.05 -8.92 14.92
CA PRO A 437 -11.49 -7.87 15.75
C PRO A 437 -12.08 -6.54 15.27
N ALA A 438 -12.49 -5.69 16.21
CA ALA A 438 -12.80 -4.30 15.90
C ALA A 438 -11.58 -3.72 15.16
N LEU A 439 -11.78 -3.39 13.90
CA LEU A 439 -10.73 -2.90 13.05
C LEU A 439 -10.53 -1.42 13.37
N SER A 440 -9.55 -1.17 14.21
CA SER A 440 -8.90 0.13 14.29
C SER A 440 -8.04 0.30 13.05
N LEU A 441 -8.41 1.23 12.17
CA LEU A 441 -7.55 1.78 11.09
C LEU A 441 -6.47 2.68 11.71
N THR A 442 -5.72 2.17 12.68
CA THR A 442 -4.59 2.89 13.24
C THR A 442 -3.38 2.61 12.36
N MET A 443 -2.81 3.66 11.79
CA MET A 443 -1.58 3.63 11.04
C MET A 443 -0.54 4.54 11.71
N ALA A 444 0.60 3.98 12.06
CA ALA A 444 1.73 4.76 12.56
C ALA A 444 2.43 5.44 11.38
N VAL A 445 3.04 6.60 11.62
CA VAL A 445 3.93 7.26 10.66
C VAL A 445 5.37 7.13 11.16
N ARG A 446 6.30 6.75 10.28
CA ARG A 446 7.74 6.63 10.56
C ARG A 446 8.55 7.19 9.39
N GLU A 447 9.78 7.56 9.67
CA GLU A 447 10.79 7.90 8.66
C GLU A 447 11.91 6.86 8.67
N VAL A 448 12.44 6.53 7.49
CA VAL A 448 13.65 5.72 7.32
C VAL A 448 14.60 6.43 6.37
N ASP A 449 15.82 6.67 6.83
CA ASP A 449 16.89 7.29 6.05
C ASP A 449 17.85 6.22 5.52
N LEU A 450 17.87 6.03 4.22
CA LEU A 450 18.72 5.08 3.51
C LEU A 450 20.20 5.49 3.49
N SER A 451 20.57 6.68 3.97
CA SER A 451 21.98 7.00 4.23
C SER A 451 22.53 6.28 5.47
N LYS A 452 21.66 5.64 6.26
CA LYS A 452 22.00 4.89 7.46
C LYS A 452 21.57 3.42 7.31
N PRO A 453 22.21 2.46 8.00
CA PRO A 453 21.75 1.07 8.00
C PRO A 453 20.30 0.96 8.48
N LEU A 454 19.51 0.11 7.82
CA LEU A 454 18.13 -0.15 8.25
C LEU A 454 18.10 -0.70 9.69
N PRO A 455 17.11 -0.31 10.51
CA PRO A 455 16.98 -0.83 11.87
C PRO A 455 16.76 -2.35 11.85
N LYS A 456 17.38 -3.08 12.80
CA LYS A 456 17.18 -4.53 12.95
C LYS A 456 15.70 -4.90 13.11
N GLU A 457 14.96 -4.03 13.79
CA GLU A 457 13.54 -4.16 14.03
C GLU A 457 12.91 -2.77 14.14
N LEU A 458 11.77 -2.56 13.46
CA LEU A 458 10.99 -1.33 13.54
C LEU A 458 9.74 -1.58 14.40
N GLN A 459 9.57 -0.75 15.42
CA GLN A 459 8.52 -0.87 16.42
C GLN A 459 7.40 0.15 16.17
N ALA A 460 6.15 -0.33 16.17
CA ALA A 460 4.94 0.50 16.08
C ALA A 460 3.74 -0.16 16.80
N PRO A 461 3.88 -0.62 18.07
CA PRO A 461 2.85 -1.40 18.76
C PRO A 461 1.49 -0.69 18.88
N GLU A 462 1.47 0.64 18.78
CA GLU A 462 0.28 1.48 18.82
C GLU A 462 -0.64 1.35 17.58
N ALA A 463 -0.13 0.78 16.49
CA ALA A 463 -0.82 0.75 15.19
C ALA A 463 -0.87 -0.66 14.58
N LYS A 464 -1.86 -0.88 13.70
CA LYS A 464 -1.96 -2.14 12.93
C LYS A 464 -1.18 -2.08 11.61
N ALA A 465 -0.87 -0.88 11.14
CA ALA A 465 -0.02 -0.66 9.98
C ALA A 465 0.93 0.49 10.25
N VAL A 466 1.98 0.60 9.44
CA VAL A 466 2.89 1.74 9.46
C VAL A 466 3.06 2.27 8.03
N ARG A 467 2.97 3.58 7.86
CA ARG A 467 3.43 4.31 6.68
C ARG A 467 4.83 4.82 6.95
N ILE A 468 5.77 4.39 6.12
CA ILE A 468 7.19 4.70 6.26
C ILE A 468 7.60 5.63 5.12
N PHE A 469 7.94 6.87 5.45
CA PHE A 469 8.56 7.80 4.50
C PHE A 469 10.03 7.47 4.36
N VAL A 470 10.45 7.11 3.15
CA VAL A 470 11.80 6.69 2.82
C VAL A 470 12.55 7.87 2.23
N LYS A 471 13.67 8.23 2.86
CA LYS A 471 14.54 9.32 2.41
C LYS A 471 15.96 8.83 2.16
N LEU A 472 16.70 9.57 1.36
CA LEU A 472 18.15 9.44 1.22
C LEU A 472 18.79 10.77 1.62
N SER A 473 19.35 10.80 2.82
CA SER A 473 19.81 12.04 3.47
C SER A 473 18.67 13.06 3.58
N ARG A 474 18.62 14.03 2.67
CA ARG A 474 17.61 15.11 2.65
C ARG A 474 16.51 14.90 1.62
N ARG A 475 16.67 13.97 0.68
CA ARG A 475 15.73 13.77 -0.42
C ARG A 475 14.66 12.76 -0.04
N LEU A 476 13.39 13.11 -0.17
CA LEU A 476 12.30 12.15 -0.03
C LEU A 476 12.17 11.32 -1.30
N ILE A 477 12.24 9.99 -1.16
CA ILE A 477 12.14 9.05 -2.28
C ILE A 477 10.68 8.62 -2.48
N GLY A 478 9.98 8.32 -1.38
CA GLY A 478 8.63 7.81 -1.44
C GLY A 478 8.10 7.38 -0.08
N SER A 479 6.94 6.73 -0.07
CA SER A 479 6.35 6.13 1.13
C SER A 479 6.01 4.66 0.91
N VAL A 480 6.15 3.85 1.96
CA VAL A 480 5.90 2.42 1.96
C VAL A 480 4.93 2.08 3.08
N ASP A 481 3.83 1.41 2.74
CA ASP A 481 2.86 0.96 3.74
C ASP A 481 3.09 -0.52 4.08
N ILE A 482 3.19 -0.83 5.37
CA ILE A 482 3.39 -2.19 5.89
C ILE A 482 2.33 -2.49 6.97
N ALA A 483 1.46 -3.46 6.71
CA ALA A 483 0.55 -3.99 7.73
C ALA A 483 1.29 -4.93 8.68
N HIS A 484 1.14 -4.79 9.99
CA HIS A 484 1.89 -5.59 10.95
C HIS A 484 1.14 -5.93 12.25
N ASP A 485 -0.11 -5.46 12.42
CA ASP A 485 -0.99 -5.84 13.54
C ASP A 485 -0.35 -5.64 14.93
N GLY A 486 0.37 -4.53 15.13
CA GLY A 486 1.09 -4.21 16.36
C GLY A 486 2.37 -5.02 16.57
N GLN A 487 2.66 -5.99 15.70
CA GLN A 487 3.88 -6.80 15.77
C GLN A 487 5.09 -6.02 15.24
N PRO A 488 6.29 -6.26 15.78
CA PRO A 488 7.50 -5.68 15.25
C PRO A 488 7.78 -6.07 13.78
N ILE A 489 8.39 -5.16 13.02
CA ILE A 489 8.77 -5.37 11.61
C ILE A 489 10.26 -5.65 11.52
N SER A 490 10.63 -6.85 11.07
CA SER A 490 12.03 -7.23 10.90
C SER A 490 12.73 -6.43 9.79
N GLN A 491 14.04 -6.24 9.91
CA GLN A 491 14.88 -5.58 8.90
C GLN A 491 14.67 -6.15 7.48
N THR A 492 14.60 -7.47 7.34
CA THR A 492 14.36 -8.15 6.06
C THR A 492 13.00 -7.81 5.47
N ARG A 493 11.96 -7.74 6.31
CA ARG A 493 10.61 -7.37 5.88
C ARG A 493 10.59 -5.91 5.41
N LEU A 494 11.17 -5.01 6.20
CA LEU A 494 11.31 -3.60 5.85
C LEU A 494 12.04 -3.41 4.52
N ALA A 495 13.20 -4.05 4.34
CA ALA A 495 13.98 -4.00 3.11
C ALA A 495 13.19 -4.51 1.89
N SER A 496 12.50 -5.65 2.03
CA SER A 496 11.66 -6.19 0.95
C SER A 496 10.51 -5.25 0.60
N SER A 497 9.81 -4.68 1.58
CA SER A 497 8.69 -3.77 1.33
C SER A 497 9.14 -2.47 0.65
N ILE A 498 10.29 -1.92 1.05
CA ILE A 498 10.89 -0.75 0.38
C ILE A 498 11.24 -1.09 -1.07
N ALA A 499 11.94 -2.20 -1.30
CA ALA A 499 12.35 -2.59 -2.64
C ALA A 499 11.14 -2.89 -3.55
N ASP A 500 10.10 -3.53 -3.03
CA ASP A 500 8.90 -3.90 -3.78
C ASP A 500 8.08 -2.68 -4.21
N GLN A 501 7.91 -1.71 -3.30
CA GLN A 501 7.06 -0.54 -3.51
C GLN A 501 7.79 0.63 -4.18
N LEU A 502 9.11 0.80 -3.96
CA LEU A 502 9.91 1.93 -4.46
C LEU A 502 10.99 1.50 -5.47
N THR A 503 10.78 0.40 -6.20
CA THR A 503 11.81 -0.17 -7.10
C THR A 503 12.30 0.84 -8.13
N LEU A 504 11.38 1.58 -8.76
CA LEU A 504 11.70 2.48 -9.87
C LEU A 504 12.37 3.76 -9.37
N GLU A 505 11.88 4.28 -8.25
CA GLU A 505 12.37 5.46 -7.56
C GLU A 505 13.81 5.25 -7.08
N LEU A 506 14.09 4.08 -6.50
CA LEU A 506 15.44 3.70 -6.08
C LEU A 506 16.36 3.47 -7.28
N LEU A 507 15.86 2.87 -8.37
CA LEU A 507 16.60 2.72 -9.62
C LEU A 507 16.91 4.04 -10.33
N ALA A 508 16.13 5.09 -10.08
CA ALA A 508 16.28 6.42 -10.68
C ALA A 508 17.23 7.34 -9.90
N LEU A 509 17.76 6.89 -8.75
CA LEU A 509 18.73 7.66 -8.00
C LEU A 509 20.01 7.88 -8.85
N PRO A 510 20.57 9.10 -8.88
CA PRO A 510 21.77 9.39 -9.65
C PRO A 510 22.97 8.62 -9.07
N TYR A 511 23.39 7.56 -9.75
CA TYR A 511 24.60 6.79 -9.43
C TYR A 511 25.85 7.48 -9.97
N GLN A 512 26.96 7.40 -9.23
CA GLN A 512 28.28 7.86 -9.70
C GLN A 512 28.85 6.87 -10.75
N SER A 513 28.48 6.99 -12.04
CA SER A 513 29.21 6.34 -13.16
C SER A 513 28.86 6.90 -14.55
N ASP A 514 29.79 6.83 -15.52
CA ASP A 514 29.60 7.28 -16.93
C ASP A 514 28.48 6.55 -17.70
N THR A 515 28.14 5.32 -17.30
CA THR A 515 26.98 4.55 -17.80
C THR A 515 25.62 5.12 -17.36
N ALA A 516 25.59 6.03 -16.39
CA ALA A 516 24.37 6.69 -15.93
C ALA A 516 23.70 7.49 -17.04
N GLN A 517 24.45 8.00 -18.02
CA GLN A 517 23.88 8.82 -19.09
C GLN A 517 22.98 8.01 -20.04
N ALA A 518 23.34 6.77 -20.35
CA ALA A 518 22.53 5.87 -21.19
C ALA A 518 21.29 5.37 -20.44
N TRP A 519 21.44 5.03 -19.16
CA TRP A 519 20.34 4.60 -18.29
C TRP A 519 19.34 5.74 -18.03
N ASN A 520 19.83 6.95 -17.76
CA ASN A 520 19.00 8.15 -17.61
C ASN A 520 18.18 8.41 -18.87
N LYS A 521 18.77 8.24 -20.07
CA LYS A 521 18.03 8.36 -21.34
C LYS A 521 16.94 7.30 -21.50
N THR A 522 17.20 6.05 -21.10
CA THR A 522 16.17 4.98 -21.14
C THR A 522 15.06 5.21 -20.11
N GLN A 523 15.40 5.65 -18.90
CA GLN A 523 14.43 6.01 -17.87
C GLN A 523 13.59 7.21 -18.30
N GLN A 524 14.21 8.24 -18.86
CA GLN A 524 13.51 9.41 -19.38
C GLN A 524 12.53 9.03 -20.48
N ALA A 525 12.92 8.18 -21.43
CA ALA A 525 12.02 7.69 -22.48
C ALA A 525 10.83 6.87 -21.94
N ILE A 526 11.02 6.11 -20.85
CA ILE A 526 9.94 5.39 -20.18
C ILE A 526 9.05 6.37 -19.40
N ALA A 527 9.63 7.28 -18.63
CA ALA A 527 8.89 8.28 -17.86
C ALA A 527 8.04 9.16 -18.78
N GLU A 528 8.59 9.67 -19.88
CA GLU A 528 7.89 10.48 -20.89
C GLU A 528 6.68 9.74 -21.50
N HIS A 529 6.72 8.40 -21.58
CA HIS A 529 5.63 7.60 -22.11
C HIS A 529 4.43 7.47 -21.14
N TRP A 530 4.68 7.56 -19.83
CA TRP A 530 3.66 7.35 -18.78
C TRP A 530 3.31 8.61 -17.98
N THR A 531 4.03 9.73 -18.19
CA THR A 531 3.77 11.00 -17.51
C THR A 531 2.57 11.71 -18.14
N PRO A 532 1.64 12.28 -17.35
CA PRO A 532 0.54 13.08 -17.88
C PRO A 532 1.07 14.19 -18.80
N LYS A 533 0.52 14.26 -20.03
CA LYS A 533 0.90 15.28 -21.01
C LYS A 533 0.67 16.69 -20.43
N GLY A 534 1.72 17.50 -20.37
CA GLY A 534 1.67 18.93 -20.00
C GLY A 534 2.63 19.34 -18.89
N MET A 535 3.01 18.43 -17.98
CA MET A 535 3.98 18.74 -16.90
C MET A 535 5.41 18.48 -17.36
N THR A 536 6.29 19.47 -17.21
CA THR A 536 7.72 19.29 -17.46
C THR A 536 8.36 18.74 -16.19
N GLN A 537 8.79 17.48 -16.21
CA GLN A 537 9.61 16.93 -15.13
C GLN A 537 10.96 17.61 -15.15
N LEU A 538 11.39 18.12 -13.99
CA LEU A 538 12.74 18.66 -13.85
C LEU A 538 13.76 17.52 -13.90
N PRO A 539 14.90 17.69 -14.60
CA PRO A 539 15.95 16.68 -14.64
C PRO A 539 16.37 16.27 -13.22
N GLN A 540 16.39 14.96 -12.92
CA GLN A 540 16.79 14.43 -11.61
C GLN A 540 18.30 14.58 -11.32
N THR A 541 19.05 15.25 -12.20
CA THR A 541 20.50 15.46 -12.06
C THR A 541 20.77 16.39 -10.89
N GLY A 542 21.50 15.88 -9.89
CA GLY A 542 21.74 16.46 -8.56
C GLY A 542 22.46 17.80 -8.46
N THR A 543 22.25 18.74 -9.37
CA THR A 543 22.59 20.16 -9.19
C THR A 543 21.34 20.89 -8.73
N ARG A 544 21.16 20.89 -7.40
CA ARG A 544 20.20 21.77 -6.69
C ARG A 544 20.43 23.21 -7.15
N TYR A 545 19.33 23.94 -7.31
CA TYR A 545 19.32 25.37 -7.65
C TYR A 545 20.43 26.13 -6.93
N ASP A 546 21.02 27.12 -7.61
CA ASP A 546 21.93 28.06 -6.95
C ASP A 546 21.27 28.62 -5.68
N ARG A 547 22.01 28.72 -4.59
CA ARG A 547 21.45 29.31 -3.36
C ARG A 547 21.05 30.75 -3.65
N LEU A 548 19.81 31.10 -3.32
CA LEU A 548 19.37 32.48 -3.28
C LEU A 548 20.35 33.32 -2.44
N PRO A 549 20.75 34.51 -2.90
CA PRO A 549 21.61 35.40 -2.12
C PRO A 549 21.06 35.58 -0.70
N GLN A 550 21.94 35.52 0.31
CA GLN A 550 21.55 35.65 1.72
C GLN A 550 20.89 37.01 2.06
N SER A 551 21.05 38.00 1.19
CA SER A 551 20.41 39.32 1.30
C SER A 551 18.91 39.29 1.05
N VAL A 552 18.37 38.29 0.36
CA VAL A 552 16.94 38.19 0.05
C VAL A 552 16.16 37.93 1.33
N THR A 553 15.27 38.84 1.71
CA THR A 553 14.51 38.74 2.96
C THR A 553 13.23 37.90 2.82
N VAL A 554 12.86 37.20 3.89
CA VAL A 554 11.64 36.36 3.92
C VAL A 554 10.70 36.79 5.04
N SER A 555 9.39 36.79 4.77
CA SER A 555 8.36 36.84 5.81
C SER A 555 7.61 35.51 5.84
N VAL A 556 7.69 34.80 6.96
CA VAL A 556 6.88 33.60 7.21
C VAL A 556 5.55 34.04 7.82
N ILE A 557 4.44 33.71 7.17
CA ILE A 557 3.10 34.10 7.62
C ILE A 557 2.28 32.89 8.05
N ILE A 558 1.63 33.02 9.21
CA ILE A 558 0.90 31.94 9.89
C ILE A 558 -0.51 32.43 10.26
N PRO A 559 -1.54 32.10 9.47
CA PRO A 559 -2.92 32.35 9.87
C PRO A 559 -3.35 31.32 10.92
N THR A 560 -4.00 31.76 11.99
CA THR A 560 -4.51 30.86 13.04
C THR A 560 -5.93 31.22 13.46
N CYS A 561 -6.68 30.22 13.95
CA CYS A 561 -8.03 30.40 14.45
C CYS A 561 -8.34 29.38 15.55
N ASP A 562 -8.12 29.78 16.81
CA ASP A 562 -8.36 28.97 18.02
C ASP A 562 -7.67 27.59 18.02
N ARG A 563 -6.41 27.50 17.58
CA ARG A 563 -5.60 26.27 17.62
C ARG A 563 -4.32 26.44 18.44
N PRO A 564 -4.46 26.60 19.76
CA PRO A 564 -3.34 27.00 20.62
C PRO A 564 -2.16 26.02 20.57
N GLN A 565 -2.43 24.71 20.64
CA GLN A 565 -1.39 23.67 20.71
C GLN A 565 -0.65 23.48 19.39
N ASP A 566 -1.39 23.50 18.28
CA ASP A 566 -0.80 23.37 16.96
C ASP A 566 0.06 24.59 16.62
N LEU A 567 -0.43 25.80 16.93
CA LEU A 567 0.33 27.04 16.75
C LEU A 567 1.66 27.03 17.52
N VAL A 568 1.66 26.60 18.77
CA VAL A 568 2.91 26.47 19.57
C VAL A 568 3.89 25.55 18.87
N ARG A 569 3.42 24.38 18.39
CA ARG A 569 4.27 23.40 17.70
C ARG A 569 4.81 23.96 16.38
N CYS A 570 3.97 24.61 15.59
CA CYS A 570 4.34 25.26 14.34
C CYS A 570 5.43 26.33 14.58
N LEU A 571 5.22 27.23 15.54
CA LEU A 571 6.17 28.30 15.87
C LEU A 571 7.52 27.75 16.33
N GLN A 572 7.55 26.70 17.15
CA GLN A 572 8.81 26.07 17.59
C GLN A 572 9.65 25.57 16.40
N HIS A 573 9.01 24.99 15.38
CA HIS A 573 9.70 24.48 14.19
C HIS A 573 10.09 25.56 13.18
N VAL A 574 9.24 26.58 13.01
CA VAL A 574 9.54 27.73 12.15
C VAL A 574 10.69 28.59 12.72
N LEU A 575 10.75 28.75 14.05
CA LEU A 575 11.84 29.50 14.68
C LEU A 575 13.15 28.71 14.77
N ALA A 576 13.10 27.38 14.62
CA ALA A 576 14.26 26.50 14.64
C ALA A 576 14.89 26.24 13.25
N GLN A 577 14.53 27.05 12.24
CA GLN A 577 15.10 26.92 10.89
C GLN A 577 16.60 27.19 10.89
N ASN A 578 17.36 26.31 10.25
CA ASN A 578 18.79 26.44 10.05
C ASN A 578 19.07 27.32 8.83
N THR A 579 19.02 28.64 9.04
CA THR A 579 19.33 29.65 8.03
C THR A 579 20.05 30.84 8.66
N ASP A 580 21.01 31.41 7.93
CA ASP A 580 21.67 32.66 8.27
C ASP A 580 20.90 33.89 7.73
N ARG A 581 19.83 33.65 6.95
CA ARG A 581 19.03 34.68 6.29
C ARG A 581 18.15 35.41 7.30
N PRO A 582 18.04 36.75 7.21
CA PRO A 582 17.04 37.48 7.98
C PRO A 582 15.62 37.09 7.52
N PHE A 583 14.81 36.58 8.45
CA PHE A 583 13.38 36.37 8.23
C PHE A 583 12.55 36.84 9.43
N GLU A 584 11.33 37.30 9.15
CA GLU A 584 10.33 37.63 10.18
C GLU A 584 9.23 36.58 10.21
N VAL A 585 8.58 36.42 11.37
CA VAL A 585 7.42 35.55 11.54
C VAL A 585 6.21 36.38 11.95
N ILE A 586 5.11 36.27 11.20
CA ILE A 586 3.87 37.02 11.42
C ILE A 586 2.74 36.03 11.68
N VAL A 587 2.16 36.09 12.88
CA VAL A 587 0.97 35.33 13.24
C VAL A 587 -0.25 36.24 13.16
N VAL A 588 -1.25 35.81 12.38
CA VAL A 588 -2.53 36.53 12.27
C VAL A 588 -3.63 35.72 12.92
N ASP A 589 -4.17 36.25 14.02
CA ASP A 589 -5.33 35.66 14.70
C ASP A 589 -6.61 36.06 13.98
N ASN A 590 -7.30 35.07 13.39
CA ASN A 590 -8.57 35.29 12.70
C ASN A 590 -9.81 35.12 13.59
N ARG A 591 -9.62 35.10 14.91
CA ARG A 591 -10.67 35.19 15.92
C ARG A 591 -10.17 35.85 17.23
N PRO A 592 -9.64 37.08 17.17
CA PRO A 592 -9.03 37.74 18.33
C PRO A 592 -9.97 37.91 19.53
N GLN A 593 -11.28 37.98 19.27
CA GLN A 593 -12.33 38.00 20.29
C GLN A 593 -12.41 36.74 21.17
N SER A 594 -11.76 35.63 20.82
CA SER A 594 -11.66 34.46 21.70
C SER A 594 -10.69 34.68 22.85
N GLY A 595 -9.72 35.59 22.68
CA GLY A 595 -8.65 35.85 23.65
C GLY A 595 -7.62 34.73 23.79
N ILE A 596 -7.70 33.66 22.97
CA ILE A 596 -6.87 32.46 23.12
C ILE A 596 -5.46 32.65 22.54
N THR A 597 -5.34 33.30 21.39
CA THR A 597 -4.09 33.33 20.61
C THR A 597 -3.06 34.31 21.15
N ALA A 598 -3.48 35.50 21.58
CA ALA A 598 -2.56 36.57 22.02
C ALA A 598 -1.62 36.13 23.17
N PRO A 599 -2.09 35.46 24.24
CA PRO A 599 -1.21 34.95 25.29
C PRO A 599 -0.20 33.89 24.84
N ILE A 600 -0.46 33.22 23.73
CA ILE A 600 0.42 32.18 23.17
C ILE A 600 1.53 32.83 22.38
N VAL A 601 1.19 33.76 21.48
CA VAL A 601 2.19 34.47 20.68
C VAL A 601 3.10 35.32 21.57
N ALA A 602 2.59 35.85 22.69
CA ALA A 602 3.40 36.55 23.69
C ALA A 602 4.56 35.73 24.29
N GLN A 603 4.51 34.38 24.20
CA GLN A 603 5.60 33.49 24.62
C GLN A 603 6.76 33.45 23.61
N PHE A 604 6.58 34.05 22.43
CA PHE A 604 7.57 34.09 21.34
C PHE A 604 7.87 35.56 20.96
N PRO A 605 8.77 36.25 21.68
CA PRO A 605 8.97 37.70 21.52
C PRO A 605 9.42 38.17 20.14
N SER A 606 10.01 37.28 19.33
CA SER A 606 10.42 37.55 17.95
C SER A 606 9.28 37.45 16.92
N VAL A 607 8.08 37.07 17.35
CA VAL A 607 6.92 36.84 16.49
C VAL A 607 5.99 38.06 16.52
N LYS A 608 5.64 38.56 15.33
CA LYS A 608 4.70 39.67 15.17
C LYS A 608 3.25 39.15 15.22
N TYR A 609 2.50 39.57 16.23
CA TYR A 609 1.07 39.28 16.36
C TYR A 609 0.22 40.35 15.68
N ILE A 610 -0.78 39.95 14.89
CA ILE A 610 -1.77 40.86 14.30
C ILE A 610 -3.19 40.29 14.47
N PRO A 611 -4.12 41.02 15.11
CA PRO A 611 -5.52 40.60 15.19
C PRO A 611 -6.27 40.92 13.89
N GLU A 612 -7.02 39.95 13.36
CA GLU A 612 -7.93 40.12 12.21
C GLU A 612 -9.36 39.71 12.60
N PRO A 613 -10.23 40.67 12.98
CA PRO A 613 -11.59 40.36 13.41
C PRO A 613 -12.51 39.91 12.27
N ARG A 614 -12.15 40.16 10.99
CA ARG A 614 -12.95 39.73 9.84
C ARG A 614 -12.70 38.25 9.55
N ALA A 615 -13.66 37.42 9.92
CA ALA A 615 -13.56 35.97 9.68
C ALA A 615 -13.28 35.62 8.19
N GLY A 616 -12.43 34.63 7.96
CA GLY A 616 -12.05 34.13 6.64
C GLY A 616 -10.53 34.05 6.50
N SER A 617 -10.01 32.88 6.11
CA SER A 617 -8.57 32.66 5.91
C SER A 617 -7.94 33.69 4.96
N SER A 618 -8.64 34.05 3.89
CA SER A 618 -8.18 35.07 2.94
C SER A 618 -7.95 36.43 3.61
N TYR A 619 -8.81 36.86 4.55
CA TYR A 619 -8.58 38.10 5.29
C TYR A 619 -7.33 37.98 6.16
N ALA A 620 -7.17 36.87 6.89
CA ALA A 620 -6.00 36.66 7.74
C ALA A 620 -4.70 36.65 6.94
N ARG A 621 -4.67 35.90 5.82
CA ARG A 621 -3.51 35.83 4.92
C ARG A 621 -3.24 37.17 4.25
N ASN A 622 -4.26 37.88 3.77
CA ASN A 622 -4.09 39.21 3.19
C ASN A 622 -3.55 40.22 4.20
N THR A 623 -4.01 40.19 5.45
CA THR A 623 -3.47 41.02 6.54
C THR A 623 -2.01 40.69 6.84
N ALA A 624 -1.63 39.42 6.80
CA ALA A 624 -0.22 39.03 6.94
C ALA A 624 0.62 39.50 5.75
N ILE A 625 0.13 39.32 4.52
CA ILE A 625 0.80 39.74 3.28
C ILE A 625 1.02 41.25 3.28
N THR A 626 0.02 42.06 3.61
CA THR A 626 0.18 43.53 3.64
C THR A 626 1.12 43.99 4.74
N ALA A 627 1.15 43.28 5.88
CA ALA A 627 2.07 43.57 6.98
C ALA A 627 3.50 43.04 6.78
N SER A 628 3.72 42.17 5.80
CA SER A 628 5.01 41.55 5.49
C SER A 628 6.00 42.54 4.86
N SER A 629 7.28 42.38 5.18
CA SER A 629 8.40 43.19 4.68
C SER A 629 9.43 42.41 3.86
N GLY A 630 9.21 41.10 3.71
CA GLY A 630 9.99 40.16 2.92
C GLY A 630 9.84 40.36 1.42
N GLU A 631 10.93 40.12 0.68
CA GLU A 631 10.88 39.95 -0.78
C GLU A 631 10.17 38.66 -1.16
N ILE A 632 10.24 37.65 -0.28
CA ILE A 632 9.52 36.39 -0.36
C ILE A 632 8.56 36.28 0.82
N VAL A 633 7.32 35.88 0.56
CA VAL A 633 6.33 35.52 1.57
C VAL A 633 6.18 34.00 1.58
N ALA A 634 6.63 33.36 2.65
CA ALA A 634 6.43 31.94 2.89
C ALA A 634 5.15 31.73 3.73
N MET A 635 4.20 30.96 3.21
CA MET A 635 2.95 30.61 3.86
C MET A 635 3.05 29.24 4.49
N VAL A 636 2.66 29.16 5.77
CA VAL A 636 2.63 27.93 6.53
C VAL A 636 1.41 27.97 7.47
N ASP A 637 0.62 26.90 7.50
CA ASP A 637 -0.58 26.87 8.35
C ASP A 637 -0.21 26.56 9.83
N ASP A 638 -1.08 26.89 10.77
CA ASP A 638 -0.83 26.67 12.21
C ASP A 638 -0.78 25.19 12.61
N ASP A 639 -1.31 24.28 11.77
CA ASP A 639 -1.39 22.83 11.97
C ASP A 639 -0.32 22.03 11.23
N VAL A 640 0.79 22.69 10.85
CA VAL A 640 1.94 22.02 10.22
C VAL A 640 3.24 22.15 11.00
N VAL A 641 4.14 21.22 10.73
CA VAL A 641 5.47 21.08 11.34
C VAL A 641 6.50 20.92 10.23
N VAL A 642 7.56 21.72 10.27
CA VAL A 642 8.56 21.79 9.19
C VAL A 642 9.94 21.26 9.64
N PRO A 643 10.71 20.60 8.73
CA PRO A 643 12.11 20.23 8.97
C PRO A 643 13.02 21.45 9.19
N PRO A 644 14.19 21.29 9.84
CA PRO A 644 15.11 22.40 10.10
C PRO A 644 15.66 23.10 8.83
N ASP A 645 15.72 22.44 7.68
CA ASP A 645 16.18 23.02 6.41
C ASP A 645 15.04 23.34 5.43
N TRP A 646 13.79 23.36 5.91
CA TRP A 646 12.60 23.61 5.11
C TRP A 646 12.65 24.95 4.38
N LEU A 647 12.96 26.04 5.09
CA LEU A 647 12.85 27.39 4.53
C LEU A 647 13.78 27.57 3.34
N GLU A 648 15.06 27.22 3.50
CA GLU A 648 16.05 27.30 2.41
C GLU A 648 15.70 26.36 1.25
N THR A 649 15.15 25.18 1.53
CA THR A 649 14.74 24.23 0.49
C THR A 649 13.53 24.76 -0.29
N LEU A 650 12.53 25.34 0.39
CA LEU A 650 11.32 25.88 -0.22
C LEU A 650 11.61 27.08 -1.14
N ILE A 651 12.55 27.95 -0.76
CA ILE A 651 12.84 29.15 -1.56
C ILE A 651 13.91 28.91 -2.64
N ALA A 652 14.71 27.85 -2.55
CA ALA A 652 15.81 27.59 -3.48
C ALA A 652 15.42 27.70 -4.98
N PRO A 653 14.26 27.19 -5.45
CA PRO A 653 13.87 27.32 -6.85
C PRO A 653 13.69 28.77 -7.32
N MET A 654 13.44 29.71 -6.40
CA MET A 654 13.32 31.14 -6.69
C MET A 654 14.66 31.83 -6.93
N ALA A 655 15.79 31.11 -6.98
CA ALA A 655 17.01 31.67 -7.58
C ALA A 655 16.77 32.07 -9.06
N ARG A 656 15.80 31.42 -9.71
CA ARG A 656 15.29 31.79 -11.03
C ARG A 656 14.29 32.95 -10.93
N PRO A 657 14.53 34.11 -11.59
CA PRO A 657 13.65 35.28 -11.52
C PRO A 657 12.20 35.00 -11.98
N GLU A 658 12.03 34.13 -12.98
CA GLU A 658 10.73 33.75 -13.56
C GLU A 658 9.86 32.87 -12.64
N VAL A 659 10.47 32.23 -11.64
CA VAL A 659 9.75 31.45 -10.63
C VAL A 659 9.17 32.41 -9.60
N MET A 660 7.85 32.56 -9.65
CA MET A 660 7.12 33.48 -8.75
C MET A 660 6.46 32.74 -7.58
N VAL A 661 6.23 31.44 -7.72
CA VAL A 661 5.58 30.58 -6.73
C VAL A 661 6.34 29.27 -6.61
N VAL A 662 6.57 28.84 -5.37
CA VAL A 662 7.03 27.49 -5.07
C VAL A 662 6.04 26.84 -4.12
N THR A 663 5.65 25.60 -4.37
CA THR A 663 4.88 24.78 -3.43
C THR A 663 5.71 23.59 -2.97
N GLY A 664 5.54 23.22 -1.71
CA GLY A 664 6.22 22.09 -1.09
C GLY A 664 5.29 20.90 -0.87
N ASN A 665 5.86 19.76 -0.48
CA ASN A 665 5.08 18.56 -0.17
C ASN A 665 4.36 18.69 1.18
N VAL A 666 3.16 18.13 1.31
CA VAL A 666 2.44 18.09 2.59
C VAL A 666 2.08 16.66 2.92
N LEU A 667 2.68 16.15 3.99
CA LEU A 667 2.62 14.75 4.42
C LEU A 667 1.86 14.63 5.75
N PRO A 668 1.18 13.51 6.02
CA PRO A 668 0.50 13.28 7.29
C PRO A 668 1.49 13.20 8.46
N LEU A 669 1.33 14.06 9.47
CA LEU A 669 2.09 13.96 10.73
C LEU A 669 1.73 12.68 11.49
N GLU A 670 0.45 12.29 11.46
CA GLU A 670 -0.07 11.09 12.11
C GLU A 670 -1.24 10.51 11.31
N LEU A 671 -1.44 9.19 11.45
CA LEU A 671 -2.57 8.45 10.89
C LEU A 671 -3.24 7.57 11.96
N ALA A 672 -3.37 8.12 13.16
CA ALA A 672 -3.86 7.43 14.35
C ALA A 672 -5.37 7.15 14.32
N THR A 673 -6.15 7.86 13.48
CA THR A 673 -7.61 7.65 13.42
C THR A 673 -8.11 7.24 12.04
N PRO A 674 -9.26 6.54 11.96
CA PRO A 674 -9.91 6.23 10.69
C PRO A 674 -10.17 7.44 9.81
N ALA A 675 -10.41 8.62 10.39
CA ALA A 675 -10.64 9.84 9.63
C ALA A 675 -9.38 10.30 8.88
N GLN A 676 -8.22 10.17 9.51
CA GLN A 676 -6.93 10.55 8.94
C GLN A 676 -6.52 9.58 7.83
N VAL A 677 -6.64 8.27 8.09
CA VAL A 677 -6.39 7.24 7.06
C VAL A 677 -7.32 7.39 5.87
N MET A 678 -8.62 7.63 6.09
CA MET A 678 -9.57 7.85 4.99
C MET A 678 -9.25 9.12 4.19
N PHE A 679 -8.72 10.16 4.83
CA PHE A 679 -8.33 11.39 4.14
C PHE A 679 -7.16 11.11 3.17
N GLU A 680 -6.12 10.44 3.63
CA GLU A 680 -4.99 10.07 2.77
C GLU A 680 -5.40 9.08 1.67
N ASP A 681 -5.95 7.93 2.03
CA ASP A 681 -6.12 6.80 1.11
C ASP A 681 -7.31 6.97 0.13
N LEU A 682 -8.35 7.71 0.52
CA LEU A 682 -9.59 7.82 -0.27
C LEU A 682 -9.83 9.22 -0.87
N LYS A 683 -9.13 10.25 -0.36
CA LYS A 683 -9.23 11.62 -0.87
C LYS A 683 -7.95 12.10 -1.54
N GLY A 684 -6.87 11.31 -1.48
CA GLY A 684 -5.60 11.62 -2.11
C GLY A 684 -4.66 12.48 -1.26
N GLY A 685 -5.00 12.71 0.02
CA GLY A 685 -4.19 13.53 0.92
C GLY A 685 -4.01 14.98 0.45
N LEU A 686 -2.90 15.59 0.85
CA LEU A 686 -2.44 16.91 0.37
C LEU A 686 -1.15 16.84 -0.45
N SER A 687 -0.59 15.64 -0.65
CA SER A 687 0.69 15.42 -1.33
C SER A 687 0.51 15.27 -2.85
N PRO A 688 1.15 16.10 -3.68
CA PRO A 688 1.26 15.87 -5.12
C PRO A 688 2.20 14.70 -5.51
N GLY A 689 2.91 14.10 -4.54
CA GLY A 689 3.86 13.00 -4.77
C GLY A 689 5.29 13.35 -4.36
N PHE A 690 6.27 12.66 -4.95
CA PHE A 690 7.71 12.80 -4.61
C PHE A 690 8.57 13.24 -5.81
N VAL A 691 7.91 13.59 -6.93
CA VAL A 691 8.58 13.96 -8.18
C VAL A 691 8.47 15.48 -8.35
N PRO A 692 9.59 16.21 -8.50
CA PRO A 692 9.55 17.64 -8.77
C PRO A 692 8.98 17.91 -10.16
N PHE A 693 8.21 18.98 -10.30
CA PHE A 693 7.69 19.45 -11.57
C PHE A 693 7.61 20.98 -11.58
N GLU A 694 7.54 21.54 -12.78
CA GLU A 694 7.22 22.95 -12.97
C GLU A 694 6.08 23.11 -13.98
N VAL A 695 5.30 24.17 -13.80
CA VAL A 695 4.19 24.54 -14.67
C VAL A 695 4.17 26.04 -14.88
N ASP A 696 3.74 26.44 -16.07
CA ASP A 696 3.63 27.83 -16.48
C ASP A 696 2.30 28.04 -17.24
N LYS A 697 2.21 29.14 -17.99
CA LYS A 697 1.05 29.42 -18.84
C LYS A 697 0.82 28.35 -19.92
N SER A 698 1.87 27.73 -20.45
CA SER A 698 1.72 26.70 -21.50
C SER A 698 1.02 25.45 -20.95
N TRP A 699 1.33 25.05 -19.71
CA TRP A 699 0.59 24.00 -19.00
C TRP A 699 -0.88 24.39 -18.85
N LEU A 700 -1.16 25.61 -18.42
CA LEU A 700 -2.52 26.11 -18.25
C LEU A 700 -3.32 26.11 -19.57
N ASP A 701 -2.68 26.50 -20.66
CA ASP A 701 -3.28 26.60 -22.00
C ASP A 701 -3.44 25.24 -22.68
N SER A 702 -2.74 24.18 -22.20
CA SER A 702 -2.89 22.81 -22.71
C SER A 702 -4.28 22.18 -22.43
N PHE A 703 -5.04 22.76 -21.48
CA PHE A 703 -6.39 22.32 -21.15
C PHE A 703 -7.43 23.07 -21.99
N GLU A 704 -7.78 22.52 -23.16
CA GLU A 704 -8.72 23.15 -24.09
C GLU A 704 -10.19 23.12 -23.62
N VAL A 705 -10.61 22.00 -23.02
CA VAL A 705 -12.04 21.73 -22.71
C VAL A 705 -12.30 21.65 -21.21
N CYS A 706 -11.39 21.03 -20.45
CA CYS A 706 -11.56 20.80 -19.02
C CYS A 706 -10.96 21.95 -18.20
N ALA A 707 -11.46 22.17 -16.97
CA ALA A 707 -10.80 23.10 -16.08
C ALA A 707 -9.42 22.54 -15.68
N PRO A 708 -8.37 23.38 -15.65
CA PRO A 708 -7.03 22.97 -15.24
C PRO A 708 -7.04 22.55 -13.77
N PRO A 709 -6.42 21.41 -13.40
CA PRO A 709 -6.43 20.87 -12.05
C PRO A 709 -5.42 21.57 -11.14
N VAL A 710 -5.57 22.88 -10.94
CA VAL A 710 -4.62 23.69 -10.15
C VAL A 710 -4.49 23.24 -8.69
N TRP A 711 -5.47 22.49 -8.17
CA TRP A 711 -5.43 21.88 -6.84
C TRP A 711 -4.40 20.74 -6.71
N GLU A 712 -3.83 20.26 -7.81
CA GLU A 712 -2.74 19.26 -7.82
C GLU A 712 -1.35 19.91 -7.74
N LEU A 713 -1.27 21.24 -7.80
CA LEU A 713 -0.01 21.99 -7.83
C LEU A 713 0.54 22.32 -6.43
N GLY A 714 0.04 21.65 -5.39
CA GLY A 714 0.37 21.92 -3.99
C GLY A 714 -0.63 22.85 -3.29
N VAL A 715 -0.39 23.12 -2.01
CA VAL A 715 -1.32 23.86 -1.13
C VAL A 715 -0.64 25.03 -0.44
N SER A 716 -1.41 26.07 -0.10
CA SER A 716 -0.85 27.27 0.54
C SER A 716 -0.31 27.05 1.95
N ALA A 717 -0.62 25.90 2.57
CA ALA A 717 -0.05 25.48 3.86
C ALA A 717 1.46 25.18 3.80
N ASN A 718 2.04 25.09 2.60
CA ASN A 718 3.48 24.93 2.38
C ASN A 718 3.85 25.54 1.03
N ALA A 719 3.90 26.87 0.96
CA ALA A 719 4.16 27.58 -0.29
C ALA A 719 4.96 28.87 -0.05
N ALA A 720 5.75 29.27 -1.03
CA ALA A 720 6.45 30.55 -1.06
C ALA A 720 6.02 31.35 -2.28
N PHE A 721 5.90 32.67 -2.11
CA PHE A 721 5.49 33.62 -3.15
C PHE A 721 6.46 34.79 -3.17
N ARG A 722 6.87 35.26 -4.36
CA ARG A 722 7.49 36.58 -4.45
C ARG A 722 6.45 37.64 -4.10
N SER A 723 6.80 38.56 -3.21
CA SER A 723 5.84 39.54 -2.69
C SER A 723 5.29 40.49 -3.78
N THR A 724 6.04 40.68 -4.87
CA THR A 724 5.64 41.50 -6.03
C THR A 724 4.39 41.00 -6.76
N ILE A 725 4.02 39.71 -6.65
CA ILE A 725 2.78 39.22 -7.27
C ILE A 725 1.53 39.87 -6.67
N PHE A 726 1.58 40.27 -5.39
CA PHE A 726 0.43 40.80 -4.67
C PHE A 726 0.07 42.23 -5.07
N SER A 727 1.02 42.96 -5.67
CA SER A 727 0.79 44.26 -6.33
C SER A 727 0.47 44.13 -7.82
N HIS A 728 0.55 42.93 -8.41
CA HIS A 728 0.36 42.76 -9.85
C HIS A 728 -1.11 43.03 -10.22
N PRO A 729 -1.40 43.88 -11.24
CA PRO A 729 -2.77 44.36 -11.53
C PRO A 729 -3.80 43.25 -11.78
N THR A 730 -3.36 42.14 -12.37
CA THR A 730 -4.23 41.00 -12.69
C THR A 730 -4.23 39.92 -11.63
N ILE A 731 -3.26 39.89 -10.69
CA ILE A 731 -3.12 38.82 -9.67
C ILE A 731 -3.63 39.32 -8.33
N GLY A 732 -3.05 40.38 -7.78
CA GLY A 732 -3.48 40.96 -6.51
C GLY A 732 -3.42 40.00 -5.31
N LEU A 733 -4.19 40.34 -4.28
CA LEU A 733 -4.35 39.55 -3.06
C LEU A 733 -5.29 38.34 -3.25
N MET A 734 -5.38 37.48 -2.23
CA MET A 734 -6.32 36.36 -2.21
C MET A 734 -7.77 36.88 -2.16
N ASP A 735 -8.67 36.28 -2.93
CA ASP A 735 -10.06 36.75 -2.99
C ASP A 735 -10.83 36.36 -1.71
N GLU A 736 -11.41 37.36 -1.03
CA GLU A 736 -12.06 37.20 0.26
C GLU A 736 -13.46 36.57 0.19
N VAL A 737 -13.94 36.27 -1.01
CA VAL A 737 -15.14 35.46 -1.25
C VAL A 737 -14.84 33.98 -0.97
N LEU A 738 -13.59 33.55 -1.10
CA LEU A 738 -13.12 32.19 -0.87
C LEU A 738 -12.50 32.06 0.54
N GLY A 739 -12.07 30.85 0.90
CA GLY A 739 -11.38 30.58 2.17
C GLY A 739 -12.20 29.92 3.27
N PRO A 740 -11.59 29.04 4.09
CA PRO A 740 -12.18 28.61 5.36
C PRO A 740 -12.64 29.79 6.22
N GLY A 741 -13.77 29.65 6.91
CA GLY A 741 -14.39 30.73 7.68
C GLY A 741 -15.35 31.63 6.89
N THR A 742 -15.45 31.44 5.57
CA THR A 742 -16.48 32.05 4.71
C THR A 742 -17.57 31.02 4.33
N PRO A 743 -18.73 31.43 3.81
CA PRO A 743 -19.70 30.48 3.26
C PRO A 743 -19.14 29.54 2.17
N ALA A 744 -18.12 29.97 1.41
CA ALA A 744 -17.48 29.20 0.35
C ALA A 744 -16.55 28.08 0.87
N LEU A 745 -15.97 28.26 2.06
CA LEU A 745 -15.16 27.26 2.80
C LEU A 745 -13.81 26.84 2.17
N GLY A 746 -13.37 27.43 1.06
CA GLY A 746 -12.05 27.17 0.46
C GLY A 746 -11.91 27.70 -0.97
N GLY A 747 -10.81 27.34 -1.63
CA GLY A 747 -10.53 27.62 -3.06
C GLY A 747 -9.69 28.87 -3.34
N GLU A 748 -9.29 29.60 -2.32
CA GLU A 748 -8.54 30.87 -2.40
C GLU A 748 -7.18 30.71 -3.08
N GLU A 749 -6.45 29.66 -2.75
CA GLU A 749 -5.14 29.33 -3.31
C GLU A 749 -5.23 28.91 -4.78
N ASN A 750 -6.24 28.11 -5.13
CA ASN A 750 -6.51 27.70 -6.51
C ASN A 750 -6.75 28.90 -7.42
N HIS A 751 -7.48 29.91 -6.92
CA HIS A 751 -7.72 31.15 -7.67
C HIS A 751 -6.44 31.96 -7.83
N LEU A 752 -5.63 32.09 -6.78
CA LEU A 752 -4.35 32.80 -6.84
C LEU A 752 -3.37 32.14 -7.82
N ILE A 753 -3.15 30.82 -7.71
CA ILE A 753 -2.27 30.05 -8.60
C ILE A 753 -2.75 30.13 -10.04
N TYR A 754 -4.06 29.98 -10.28
CA TYR A 754 -4.62 30.16 -11.62
C TYR A 754 -4.28 31.53 -12.23
N LYS A 755 -4.39 32.61 -11.45
CA LYS A 755 -4.08 33.98 -11.91
C LYS A 755 -2.59 34.18 -12.17
N VAL A 756 -1.72 33.58 -11.34
CA VAL A 756 -0.26 33.57 -11.53
C VAL A 756 0.08 32.93 -12.88
N LEU A 757 -0.38 31.71 -13.13
CA LEU A 757 -0.14 30.99 -14.39
C LEU A 757 -0.74 31.72 -15.59
N ARG A 758 -1.96 32.24 -15.45
CA ARG A 758 -2.63 33.03 -16.51
C ARG A 758 -1.82 34.28 -16.88
N SER A 759 -1.10 34.86 -15.92
CA SER A 759 -0.27 36.05 -16.12
C SER A 759 1.12 35.74 -16.71
N GLY A 760 1.44 34.48 -17.01
CA GLY A 760 2.70 34.11 -17.68
C GLY A 760 3.83 33.70 -16.74
N PHE A 761 3.58 33.58 -15.44
CA PHE A 761 4.59 33.24 -14.46
C PHE A 761 4.71 31.74 -14.21
N THR A 762 5.87 31.31 -13.72
CA THR A 762 6.18 29.91 -13.43
C THR A 762 5.93 29.56 -11.97
N LEU A 763 5.35 28.39 -11.75
CA LEU A 763 5.24 27.71 -10.46
C LEU A 763 6.12 26.46 -10.47
N VAL A 764 6.88 26.26 -9.39
CA VAL A 764 7.69 25.06 -9.17
C VAL A 764 7.13 24.28 -7.97
N TYR A 765 7.02 22.97 -8.11
CA TYR A 765 6.77 22.06 -6.99
C TYR A 765 8.08 21.42 -6.53
N GLU A 766 8.46 21.67 -5.28
CA GLU A 766 9.68 21.16 -4.64
C GLU A 766 9.33 20.12 -3.55
N PRO A 767 9.33 18.82 -3.88
CA PRO A 767 8.90 17.77 -2.95
C PRO A 767 9.83 17.61 -1.74
N ASP A 768 11.11 18.01 -1.83
CA ASP A 768 12.04 17.98 -0.69
C ASP A 768 11.74 19.10 0.33
N ALA A 769 11.02 20.15 -0.07
CA ALA A 769 10.47 21.15 0.85
C ALA A 769 9.18 20.62 1.48
N TYR A 770 9.26 19.54 2.27
CA TYR A 770 8.08 18.91 2.86
C TYR A 770 7.67 19.52 4.20
N ALA A 771 6.38 19.44 4.52
CA ALA A 771 5.80 19.78 5.81
C ALA A 771 4.90 18.64 6.32
N TRP A 772 4.91 18.42 7.62
CA TRP A 772 4.05 17.46 8.30
C TRP A 772 2.77 18.14 8.75
N HIS A 773 1.62 17.70 8.27
CA HIS A 773 0.31 18.30 8.55
C HIS A 773 -0.50 17.45 9.52
N HIS A 774 -1.10 18.10 10.52
CA HIS A 774 -1.97 17.45 11.49
C HIS A 774 -3.40 17.32 10.95
N HIS A 775 -3.77 16.11 10.52
CA HIS A 775 -5.11 15.86 10.01
C HIS A 775 -6.17 15.84 11.11
N ARG A 776 -7.37 16.28 10.75
CA ARG A 776 -8.56 16.21 11.60
C ARG A 776 -8.85 14.77 12.04
N GLN A 777 -9.00 14.57 13.35
CA GLN A 777 -9.10 13.24 13.94
C GLN A 777 -10.50 12.60 13.87
N SER A 778 -11.59 13.37 13.78
CA SER A 778 -12.96 12.83 13.80
C SER A 778 -13.57 12.66 12.40
N ILE A 779 -14.41 11.64 12.23
CA ILE A 779 -15.17 11.42 10.99
C ILE A 779 -16.10 12.61 10.68
N ALA A 780 -16.70 13.21 11.70
CA ALA A 780 -17.56 14.39 11.53
C ALA A 780 -16.76 15.60 11.01
N SER A 781 -15.54 15.80 11.50
CA SER A 781 -14.65 16.84 10.98
C SER A 781 -14.16 16.55 9.56
N LEU A 782 -13.90 15.29 9.21
CA LEU A 782 -13.57 14.88 7.84
C LEU A 782 -14.74 15.17 6.87
N TYR A 783 -15.98 14.87 7.26
CA TYR A 783 -17.15 15.17 6.43
C TYR A 783 -17.33 16.67 6.23
N ARG A 784 -17.14 17.49 7.27
CA ARG A 784 -17.17 18.96 7.15
C ARG A 784 -16.05 19.47 6.23
N GLN A 785 -14.85 18.95 6.38
CA GLN A 785 -13.72 19.27 5.49
C GLN A 785 -14.02 18.88 4.04
N THR A 786 -14.62 17.71 3.81
CA THR A 786 -14.99 17.23 2.48
C THR A 786 -16.04 18.13 1.82
N VAL A 787 -17.04 18.58 2.57
CA VAL A 787 -18.00 19.60 2.10
C VAL A 787 -17.23 20.87 1.73
N GLY A 788 -16.30 21.31 2.57
CA GLY A 788 -15.48 22.51 2.37
C GLY A 788 -14.63 22.45 1.10
N HIS A 789 -13.83 21.40 0.90
CA HIS A 789 -13.00 21.21 -0.29
C HIS A 789 -13.84 21.22 -1.57
N MET A 790 -14.96 20.47 -1.57
CA MET A 790 -15.83 20.43 -2.75
C MET A 790 -16.50 21.78 -3.01
N ARG A 791 -17.04 22.42 -1.97
CA ARG A 791 -17.70 23.71 -2.10
C ARG A 791 -16.73 24.80 -2.56
N GLY A 792 -15.55 24.87 -1.95
CA GLY A 792 -14.51 25.83 -2.29
C GLY A 792 -14.01 25.67 -3.73
N GLY A 793 -13.75 24.43 -4.16
CA GLY A 793 -13.40 24.12 -5.54
C GLY A 793 -14.48 24.58 -6.53
N MET A 794 -15.76 24.36 -6.22
CA MET A 794 -16.85 24.83 -7.07
C MET A 794 -17.00 26.36 -7.07
N CYS A 795 -16.83 27.02 -5.92
CA CYS A 795 -16.82 28.48 -5.85
C CYS A 795 -15.65 29.09 -6.66
N TYR A 796 -14.48 28.45 -6.66
CA TYR A 796 -13.37 28.79 -7.55
C TYR A 796 -13.78 28.69 -9.03
N HIS A 797 -14.43 27.59 -9.45
CA HIS A 797 -14.89 27.48 -10.84
C HIS A 797 -15.99 28.49 -11.22
N ILE A 798 -16.83 28.92 -10.25
CA ILE A 798 -17.78 30.01 -10.47
C ILE A 798 -17.04 31.33 -10.72
N LEU A 799 -15.94 31.60 -9.99
CA LEU A 799 -15.10 32.78 -10.22
C LEU A 799 -14.37 32.71 -11.56
N MET A 800 -13.81 31.55 -11.91
CA MET A 800 -13.22 31.33 -13.24
C MET A 800 -14.22 31.69 -14.35
N TRP A 801 -15.45 31.19 -14.23
CA TRP A 801 -16.47 31.44 -15.24
C TRP A 801 -16.94 32.90 -15.27
N ARG A 802 -17.27 33.48 -14.11
CA ARG A 802 -17.95 34.78 -14.03
C ARG A 802 -16.99 35.97 -14.01
N GLN A 803 -15.91 35.88 -13.25
CA GLN A 803 -14.96 36.97 -13.06
C GLN A 803 -13.82 36.89 -14.09
N GLU A 804 -13.24 35.71 -14.25
CA GLU A 804 -12.09 35.51 -15.14
C GLU A 804 -12.51 35.33 -16.62
N ARG A 805 -13.82 35.14 -16.87
CA ARG A 805 -14.44 34.90 -18.19
C ARG A 805 -13.92 33.64 -18.89
N ASP A 806 -13.51 32.65 -18.12
CA ASP A 806 -13.01 31.36 -18.61
C ASP A 806 -14.13 30.32 -18.67
N ARG A 807 -14.50 29.91 -19.89
CA ARG A 807 -15.60 28.95 -20.13
C ARG A 807 -15.33 27.56 -19.55
N ARG A 808 -14.07 27.21 -19.27
CA ARG A 808 -13.70 25.91 -18.68
C ARG A 808 -14.31 25.73 -17.29
N GLY A 809 -14.45 26.82 -16.51
CA GLY A 809 -15.14 26.80 -15.23
C GLY A 809 -16.62 26.40 -15.35
N PHE A 810 -17.31 26.86 -16.40
CA PHE A 810 -18.70 26.46 -16.69
C PHE A 810 -18.80 24.97 -17.04
N LEU A 811 -17.92 24.48 -17.92
CA LEU A 811 -17.89 23.06 -18.31
C LEU A 811 -17.61 22.15 -17.12
N GLN A 812 -16.69 22.55 -16.24
CA GLN A 812 -16.41 21.80 -15.01
C GLN A 812 -17.66 21.69 -14.13
N LEU A 813 -18.34 22.81 -13.88
CA LEU A 813 -19.53 22.87 -13.03
C LEU A 813 -20.67 22.00 -13.57
N PHE A 814 -20.99 22.11 -14.86
CA PHE A 814 -22.24 21.56 -15.40
C PHE A 814 -22.09 20.29 -16.23
N LYS A 815 -20.88 19.89 -16.60
CA LYS A 815 -20.62 18.67 -17.39
C LYS A 815 -19.73 17.69 -16.64
N GLU A 816 -18.52 18.10 -16.26
CA GLU A 816 -17.52 17.16 -15.72
C GLU A 816 -17.85 16.74 -14.28
N MET A 817 -18.30 17.65 -13.42
CA MET A 817 -18.66 17.31 -12.04
C MET A 817 -19.86 16.36 -11.92
N PRO A 818 -20.98 16.56 -12.65
CA PRO A 818 -22.06 15.58 -12.68
C PRO A 818 -21.60 14.20 -13.18
N ARG A 819 -20.72 14.16 -14.21
CA ARG A 819 -20.14 12.91 -14.71
C ARG A 819 -19.29 12.22 -13.64
N TYR A 820 -18.39 12.95 -12.99
CA TYR A 820 -17.54 12.43 -11.91
C TYR A 820 -18.37 11.83 -10.76
N LEU A 821 -19.39 12.56 -10.28
CA LEU A 821 -20.24 12.08 -9.19
C LEU A 821 -21.06 10.85 -9.58
N THR A 822 -21.58 10.80 -10.81
CA THR A 822 -22.33 9.62 -11.30
C THR A 822 -21.45 8.39 -11.48
N GLU A 823 -20.22 8.54 -11.97
CA GLU A 823 -19.23 7.47 -12.07
C GLU A 823 -18.87 6.92 -10.68
N ARG A 824 -18.66 7.79 -9.68
CA ARG A 824 -18.40 7.36 -8.30
C ARG A 824 -19.57 6.66 -7.63
N ILE A 825 -20.80 7.14 -7.84
CA ILE A 825 -22.01 6.46 -7.35
C ILE A 825 -22.10 5.07 -7.97
N ARG A 826 -21.90 4.95 -9.29
CA ARG A 826 -21.91 3.67 -10.01
C ARG A 826 -20.85 2.73 -9.47
N ASP A 827 -19.61 3.17 -9.34
CA ASP A 827 -18.50 2.34 -8.87
C ASP A 827 -18.66 1.92 -7.41
N ARG A 828 -19.32 2.75 -6.59
CA ARG A 828 -19.71 2.36 -5.24
C ARG A 828 -20.78 1.25 -5.24
N ILE A 829 -21.81 1.38 -6.06
CA ILE A 829 -22.88 0.36 -6.19
C ILE A 829 -22.31 -0.96 -6.70
N LEU A 830 -21.37 -0.92 -7.65
CA LEU A 830 -20.68 -2.09 -8.21
C LEU A 830 -19.60 -2.67 -7.28
N GLY A 831 -19.36 -2.09 -6.10
CA GLY A 831 -18.34 -2.55 -5.15
C GLY A 831 -16.90 -2.35 -5.65
N ARG A 832 -16.69 -1.50 -6.67
CA ARG A 832 -15.38 -1.21 -7.26
C ARG A 832 -14.59 -0.20 -6.45
N HIS A 833 -15.27 0.65 -5.67
CA HIS A 833 -14.62 1.70 -4.87
C HIS A 833 -14.98 1.62 -3.37
N LYS A 834 -14.00 1.92 -2.52
CA LYS A 834 -14.07 1.77 -1.05
C LYS A 834 -14.71 2.98 -0.33
N THR A 835 -15.12 4.02 -1.04
CA THR A 835 -15.62 5.26 -0.44
C THR A 835 -16.91 5.04 0.37
N PRO A 836 -16.98 5.46 1.63
CA PRO A 836 -18.21 5.42 2.42
C PRO A 836 -19.31 6.32 1.84
N TRP A 837 -20.58 5.91 2.00
CA TRP A 837 -21.73 6.73 1.56
C TRP A 837 -21.77 8.11 2.23
N GLY A 838 -21.29 8.24 3.48
CA GLY A 838 -21.20 9.53 4.17
C GLY A 838 -20.30 10.52 3.44
N LEU A 839 -19.12 10.07 2.99
CA LEU A 839 -18.16 10.91 2.28
C LEU A 839 -18.70 11.35 0.91
N LEU A 840 -19.32 10.42 0.17
CA LEU A 840 -19.95 10.72 -1.12
C LEU A 840 -21.12 11.70 -0.97
N ARG A 841 -21.93 11.56 0.09
CA ARG A 841 -22.99 12.53 0.43
C ARG A 841 -22.42 13.91 0.74
N SER A 842 -21.31 13.98 1.49
CA SER A 842 -20.62 15.23 1.78
C SER A 842 -20.12 15.93 0.51
N GLU A 843 -19.58 15.19 -0.45
CA GLU A 843 -19.19 15.74 -1.75
C GLU A 843 -20.39 16.26 -2.54
N ILE A 844 -21.44 15.46 -2.70
CA ILE A 844 -22.66 15.88 -3.41
C ILE A 844 -23.24 17.14 -2.77
N TRP A 845 -23.29 17.19 -1.44
CA TRP A 845 -23.77 18.36 -0.72
C TRP A 845 -22.87 19.58 -0.91
N GLY A 846 -21.54 19.41 -0.85
CA GLY A 846 -20.58 20.49 -1.12
C GLY A 846 -20.75 21.06 -2.52
N TYR A 847 -20.93 20.20 -3.53
CA TYR A 847 -21.20 20.58 -4.91
C TYR A 847 -22.50 21.38 -5.04
N LEU A 848 -23.63 20.85 -4.57
CA LEU A 848 -24.94 21.50 -4.71
C LEU A 848 -25.03 22.82 -3.93
N SER A 849 -24.45 22.87 -2.72
CA SER A 849 -24.51 24.07 -1.88
C SER A 849 -23.63 25.23 -2.37
N SER A 850 -22.65 24.96 -3.25
CA SER A 850 -21.69 25.97 -3.74
C SER A 850 -22.33 27.17 -4.43
N PHE A 851 -23.39 26.98 -5.22
CA PHE A 851 -24.05 28.06 -5.97
C PHE A 851 -24.67 29.12 -5.07
N TRP A 852 -25.30 28.69 -3.97
CA TRP A 852 -25.86 29.58 -2.96
C TRP A 852 -24.77 30.17 -2.07
N SER A 853 -23.83 29.35 -1.63
CA SER A 853 -22.71 29.78 -0.78
C SER A 853 -21.83 30.85 -1.42
N TYR A 854 -21.57 30.75 -2.74
CA TYR A 854 -20.86 31.80 -3.49
C TYR A 854 -21.58 33.15 -3.38
N SER A 855 -22.89 33.15 -3.61
CA SER A 855 -23.71 34.37 -3.56
C SER A 855 -23.76 34.98 -2.15
N GLN A 856 -23.80 34.13 -1.12
CA GLN A 856 -23.72 34.59 0.26
C GLN A 856 -22.36 35.18 0.60
N SER A 857 -21.28 34.55 0.15
CA SER A 857 -19.93 35.03 0.42
C SER A 857 -19.68 36.38 -0.28
N GLN A 858 -20.15 36.55 -1.52
CA GLN A 858 -20.16 37.84 -2.22
C GLN A 858 -20.91 38.94 -1.46
N LYS A 859 -22.14 38.67 -0.99
CA LYS A 859 -22.90 39.62 -0.17
C LYS A 859 -22.17 39.97 1.14
N ARG A 860 -21.53 38.98 1.75
CA ARG A 860 -20.73 39.17 2.96
C ARG A 860 -19.54 40.09 2.73
N VAL A 861 -18.75 39.87 1.67
CA VAL A 861 -17.60 40.73 1.32
C VAL A 861 -18.06 42.16 1.03
N LYS A 862 -19.18 42.34 0.30
CA LYS A 862 -19.75 43.68 0.06
C LYS A 862 -20.11 44.44 1.34
N ARG A 863 -20.51 43.72 2.41
CA ARG A 863 -20.85 44.31 3.70
C ARG A 863 -19.64 44.58 4.59
N ILE A 864 -18.64 43.69 4.57
CA ILE A 864 -17.45 43.77 5.43
C ILE A 864 -16.37 44.68 4.84
N GLY A 865 -16.29 44.78 3.51
CA GLY A 865 -15.22 45.46 2.79
C GLY A 865 -14.06 44.53 2.43
N ARG A 866 -13.32 44.87 1.37
CA ARG A 866 -12.12 44.12 0.94
C ARG A 866 -10.88 44.56 1.72
N SER A 867 -9.82 43.76 1.64
CA SER A 867 -8.51 44.08 2.23
C SER A 867 -7.89 45.28 1.52
N GLN A 868 -7.04 46.03 2.23
CA GLN A 868 -6.25 47.09 1.62
C GLN A 868 -5.28 46.50 0.58
N PRO A 869 -5.02 47.22 -0.54
CA PRO A 869 -4.11 46.74 -1.56
C PRO A 869 -2.70 46.53 -1.00
N TYR A 870 -1.97 45.56 -1.54
CA TYR A 870 -0.56 45.39 -1.20
C TYR A 870 0.27 46.52 -1.81
N ILE A 871 1.04 47.22 -0.96
CA ILE A 871 1.96 48.27 -1.36
C ILE A 871 3.38 47.69 -1.31
N PRO A 872 4.12 47.66 -2.45
CA PRO A 872 5.51 47.23 -2.50
C PRO A 872 6.41 47.98 -1.52
N LYS A 873 7.42 47.29 -0.96
CA LYS A 873 8.29 47.83 0.09
C LYS A 873 9.01 49.12 -0.33
N ASP A 874 9.48 49.18 -1.57
CA ASP A 874 10.12 50.34 -2.20
C ASP A 874 9.22 51.58 -2.27
N GLN A 875 7.89 51.39 -2.20
CA GLN A 875 6.90 52.47 -2.28
C GLN A 875 6.32 52.87 -0.91
N ARG A 876 6.60 52.10 0.16
CA ARG A 876 6.06 52.37 1.51
C ARG A 876 6.72 53.58 2.19
N SER A 877 7.99 53.87 1.91
CA SER A 877 8.71 55.02 2.48
C SER A 877 8.23 56.37 1.94
N THR A 878 7.75 56.42 0.69
CA THR A 878 7.22 57.64 0.06
C THR A 878 5.81 58.05 0.53
N GLN A 879 5.06 57.14 1.16
CA GLN A 879 3.71 57.44 1.67
C GLN A 879 3.70 57.99 3.10
N LEU A 880 4.70 57.65 3.92
CA LEU A 880 4.83 58.16 5.29
C LEU A 880 5.14 59.67 5.35
N GLU A 881 5.67 60.26 4.27
CA GLU A 881 5.85 61.72 4.16
C GLU A 881 4.60 62.46 3.63
N ALA A 882 3.57 61.74 3.16
CA ALA A 882 2.40 62.32 2.50
C ALA A 882 1.09 62.27 3.33
N ASP A 883 1.06 61.60 4.48
CA ASP A 883 -0.14 61.48 5.31
C ASP A 883 0.17 61.56 6.83
N PRO A 884 -0.08 62.70 7.50
CA PRO A 884 0.25 62.89 8.93
C PRO A 884 -0.78 62.28 9.90
N ALA A 885 -1.67 61.39 9.45
CA ALA A 885 -2.83 60.95 10.25
C ALA A 885 -2.82 59.46 10.66
N ILE A 886 -1.70 58.91 11.16
CA ILE A 886 -1.74 57.67 11.96
C ILE A 886 -0.73 57.76 13.11
N PRO A 887 -1.16 57.83 14.39
CA PRO A 887 -0.22 57.76 15.49
C PRO A 887 0.21 56.30 15.70
N VAL A 888 1.49 56.04 15.48
CA VAL A 888 2.20 54.89 16.04
C VAL A 888 2.14 55.06 17.57
N GLN A 889 1.25 54.35 18.25
CA GLN A 889 1.29 54.27 19.71
C GLN A 889 2.49 53.44 20.13
N SER A 890 3.55 54.15 20.48
CA SER A 890 4.64 53.66 21.32
C SER A 890 4.08 53.18 22.67
N THR A 891 4.54 52.00 23.07
CA THR A 891 4.40 51.35 24.37
C THR A 891 4.35 52.33 25.55
N GLN A 892 3.18 52.45 26.19
CA GLN A 892 3.06 52.91 27.57
C GLN A 892 2.57 51.76 28.45
N LEU A 893 3.41 51.38 29.40
CA LEU A 893 3.11 50.50 30.53
C LEU A 893 1.90 51.03 31.31
N LEU A 894 0.81 50.28 31.33
CA LEU A 894 -0.31 50.51 32.25
C LEU A 894 -0.09 49.71 33.53
N SER A 895 0.45 50.38 34.54
CA SER A 895 0.33 49.97 35.94
C SER A 895 -1.03 50.41 36.48
N SER A 896 -1.97 49.47 36.63
CA SER A 896 -3.14 49.66 37.49
C SER A 896 -3.68 48.31 37.94
N GLN A 897 -3.28 47.86 39.13
CA GLN A 897 -3.93 46.77 39.86
C GLN A 897 -5.31 47.24 40.35
N PRO A 898 -6.38 46.44 40.22
CA PRO A 898 -7.62 46.64 40.95
C PRO A 898 -7.53 46.03 42.37
N PRO A 899 -8.23 46.58 43.39
CA PRO A 899 -8.16 46.11 44.77
C PRO A 899 -8.94 44.80 44.97
N LEU A 900 -8.40 43.95 45.85
CA LEU A 900 -8.98 42.68 46.30
C LEU A 900 -10.29 42.89 47.07
N PRO A 901 -11.33 42.06 46.88
CA PRO A 901 -12.51 42.06 47.74
C PRO A 901 -12.29 41.25 49.02
N GLU A 902 -12.71 41.85 50.14
CA GLU A 902 -12.72 41.26 51.49
C GLU A 902 -13.62 40.02 51.60
N ALA A 903 -13.17 39.05 52.40
CA ALA A 903 -13.90 37.83 52.74
C ALA A 903 -15.02 38.11 53.77
N PRO A 904 -16.22 37.51 53.63
CA PRO A 904 -17.26 37.58 54.65
C PRO A 904 -17.02 36.54 55.78
N PRO A 905 -17.50 36.80 57.01
CA PRO A 905 -17.16 36.03 58.20
C PRO A 905 -18.04 34.78 58.36
N GLY A 906 -17.43 33.68 58.84
CA GLY A 906 -18.12 32.46 59.31
C GLY A 906 -17.57 31.19 58.70
#